data_AF-A0A2E3R1A8-F1
#
_entry.id   AF-A0A2E3R1A8-F1
#
_cell.length_a   1.000
_cell.length_b   1.000
_cell.length_c   1.000
_cell.angle_alpha   90.00
_cell.angle_beta   90.00
_cell.angle_gamma   90.00
#
_symmetry.space_group_name_H-M   'P 1'
#
loop_
_entity.id
_entity.type
_entity.pdbx_description
1 polymer ?
#
loop_
_entity_poly.entity_id
_entity_poly.type
_entity_poly.pdbx_seq_one_letter_code
_entity_poly.pdbx_strand_id
1 'polypeptide(L)'
;MRTVFFLLAVLAAPAPLAQPALFSPTPASLALTPEQEGRLRQLQAEPGVSAIDLVRADAAVLGEQGAVRLTLPGRVEAVLAPSRFERRAADDASWAGRDGAASQAVLVARRGWVTGSVWHDGAVYEVRPLGGGLHALFRLDTSVFRDHDEGVLPGEDREDRVPGLPPAGAAGGPAAGSASPTIDVIVAYTSQVSTVYADPVAFAQAAVDASNTASDNSAVQPRLRLVHAYETPGASSGSTATDLPTFQGQTDGTFDEVHALRDQYGADLVALIGPSSSVYGSCGRGYINSSASSAFTVTAYDCAVGNLSFAHELGHNMGLRHNPEADGSTTPYAYGHGKFQDATGGEASWRTVMSYSNCSASPCTRLPQWSNPDVVVRGSASGDRDLRDNARVIDERGATVAAFRASTVSPPVASVSPPALSLTLPVGGTATETVTIANASTDSDLAWSLSLANVTTADDAGAMAACVDGQVVEQDAVDFFTRSTEGSSELGQSLTAPCDGTLTSIATDIYGPADNATWTSSGTLRVYAGAGTAGPELDAIPFDLTVADWDFVEFALTTPVSVNAGDVVTWFFDFDAGALPFTYAEADPYAGGTALISFDGTPGGASTWTGNDMRFRASFGAPTLWVAPSPVAGTVAPGSSAPIAVAFDAADLAEGAYTADLVFSTNDPTQETITVPITLTVDDGSGEVSIVIDGRLGFRYLGAPADGVTVDDLADMNLVRGVPGYYPNARAPNLWTDYDPVAGSWIPALGTGEVLALGHGFRWQMYDKNQGNPNVSLGYEFPVTLSTPLPANTADVDVTLDTDGARFNFLANPFGETLDLTGIATWPGGDELSPNAPLWVYDPETRTWVEDPVSVAPWQAFRAKAKGPRVNGNPRVITIPFSATQPASAARSASVARSAEAPRLAFSLSGVDAEGAPVADRALSIRFVDGASAAFDADEDTPKFQVPAEAYAQIGVRAGGRFLGHDVRPFAAAEIPLAIEARGTESRFTLRWDADALPAGLPVVLVDLVTGREIDVRTQSSVSFDVRTLEAFTDVIPASDFADGANATDRFVLRIGTSASAEAAITEVELTAIAPNPSTG
;
A
#
# COMPACT_ATOMS: atom_id res chain seq x y z
N MET A 1 -39.62 -42.98 -31.17
CA MET A 1 -38.72 -43.89 -30.42
C MET A 1 -37.28 -43.64 -30.87
N ARG A 2 -36.56 -42.79 -30.14
CA ARG A 2 -35.11 -42.61 -30.23
C ARG A 2 -34.59 -42.50 -28.80
N THR A 3 -33.76 -43.46 -28.43
CA THR A 3 -33.10 -43.61 -27.14
C THR A 3 -32.00 -42.54 -27.01
N VAL A 4 -31.99 -41.79 -25.90
CA VAL A 4 -30.88 -40.90 -25.54
C VAL A 4 -30.20 -41.51 -24.31
N PHE A 5 -28.93 -41.85 -24.45
CA PHE A 5 -28.02 -42.26 -23.38
C PHE A 5 -27.58 -41.00 -22.62
N PHE A 6 -27.81 -40.95 -21.31
CA PHE A 6 -27.13 -40.00 -20.43
C PHE A 6 -25.76 -40.61 -20.06
N LEU A 7 -24.68 -39.94 -20.49
CA LEU A 7 -23.32 -40.22 -20.04
C LEU A 7 -23.15 -39.53 -18.67
N LEU A 8 -22.98 -40.30 -17.59
CA LEU A 8 -22.51 -39.79 -16.32
C LEU A 8 -21.01 -39.45 -16.47
N ALA A 9 -20.67 -38.16 -16.45
CA ALA A 9 -19.28 -37.73 -16.27
C ALA A 9 -18.95 -37.83 -14.78
N VAL A 10 -18.15 -38.84 -14.42
CA VAL A 10 -17.48 -38.89 -13.12
C VAL A 10 -16.39 -37.82 -13.14
N LEU A 11 -16.57 -36.74 -12.38
CA LEU A 11 -15.51 -35.78 -12.07
C LEU A 11 -14.44 -36.53 -11.26
N ALA A 12 -13.35 -36.92 -11.92
CA ALA A 12 -12.14 -37.33 -11.23
C ALA A 12 -11.60 -36.10 -10.50
N ALA A 13 -11.37 -36.22 -9.19
CA ALA A 13 -10.58 -35.24 -8.45
C ALA A 13 -9.24 -35.03 -9.19
N PRO A 14 -8.76 -33.79 -9.34
CA PRO A 14 -7.46 -33.56 -9.98
C PRO A 14 -6.39 -34.31 -9.20
N ALA A 15 -5.62 -35.14 -9.89
CA ALA A 15 -4.40 -35.73 -9.32
C ALA A 15 -3.48 -34.58 -8.87
N PRO A 16 -2.80 -34.68 -7.71
CA PRO A 16 -1.86 -33.65 -7.29
C PRO A 16 -0.82 -33.44 -8.39
N LEU A 17 -0.72 -32.21 -8.90
CA LEU A 17 0.32 -31.83 -9.86
C LEU A 17 1.68 -32.16 -9.24
N ALA A 18 2.48 -32.97 -9.94
CA ALA A 18 3.84 -33.27 -9.51
C ALA A 18 4.64 -31.96 -9.44
N GLN A 19 5.20 -31.66 -8.27
CA GLN A 19 5.95 -30.42 -8.05
C GLN A 19 7.18 -30.36 -8.97
N PRO A 20 7.48 -29.19 -9.56
CA PRO A 20 8.63 -29.02 -10.43
C PRO A 20 9.94 -29.20 -9.64
N ALA A 21 10.89 -29.93 -10.22
CA ALA A 21 12.21 -30.15 -9.62
C ALA A 21 13.19 -29.08 -10.13
N LEU A 22 13.90 -28.42 -9.21
CA LEU A 22 14.91 -27.43 -9.58
C LEU A 22 16.14 -28.08 -10.22
N PHE A 23 16.58 -29.22 -9.68
CA PHE A 23 17.80 -29.89 -10.11
C PHE A 23 17.50 -31.14 -10.92
N SER A 24 18.20 -31.28 -12.05
CA SER A 24 18.24 -32.50 -12.84
C SER A 24 19.63 -33.13 -12.81
N PRO A 25 19.74 -34.47 -12.66
CA PRO A 25 21.03 -35.15 -12.60
C PRO A 25 21.74 -35.10 -13.95
N THR A 26 23.07 -35.07 -13.91
CA THR A 26 23.89 -35.17 -15.11
C THR A 26 24.34 -36.61 -15.39
N PRO A 27 24.68 -36.96 -16.66
CA PRO A 27 25.24 -38.27 -16.96
C PRO A 27 26.58 -38.49 -16.26
N ALA A 28 26.81 -39.70 -15.74
CA ALA A 28 28.07 -40.06 -15.06
C ALA A 28 29.33 -39.92 -15.93
N SER A 29 29.19 -39.87 -17.26
CA SER A 29 30.29 -39.69 -18.23
C SER A 29 30.34 -38.26 -18.83
N LEU A 30 29.82 -37.26 -18.12
CA LEU A 30 29.85 -35.86 -18.58
C LEU A 30 31.30 -35.38 -18.72
N ALA A 31 31.69 -34.96 -19.93
CA ALA A 31 32.98 -34.32 -20.17
C ALA A 31 32.92 -32.85 -19.73
N LEU A 32 33.82 -32.45 -18.83
CA LEU A 32 33.96 -31.08 -18.36
C LEU A 32 34.93 -30.29 -19.24
N THR A 33 34.67 -29.00 -19.42
CA THR A 33 35.64 -28.08 -20.03
C THR A 33 36.81 -27.84 -19.06
N PRO A 34 38.00 -27.42 -19.55
CA PRO A 34 39.13 -27.11 -18.66
C PRO A 34 38.83 -26.08 -17.57
N GLU A 35 37.95 -25.12 -17.86
CA GLU A 35 37.48 -24.10 -16.91
C GLU A 35 36.58 -24.71 -15.82
N GLN A 36 35.60 -25.54 -16.22
CA GLN A 36 34.73 -26.27 -15.29
C GLN A 36 35.53 -27.22 -14.40
N GLU A 37 36.49 -27.96 -14.97
CA GLU A 37 37.40 -28.80 -14.19
C GLU A 37 38.26 -27.98 -13.23
N GLY A 38 38.72 -26.79 -13.65
CA GLY A 38 39.47 -25.86 -12.81
C GLY A 38 38.67 -25.46 -11.58
N ARG A 39 37.44 -24.96 -11.77
CA ARG A 39 36.54 -24.57 -10.68
C ARG A 39 36.19 -25.75 -9.78
N LEU A 40 35.87 -26.91 -10.36
CA LEU A 40 35.54 -28.10 -9.57
C LEU A 40 36.73 -28.56 -8.70
N ARG A 41 37.96 -28.51 -9.23
CA ARG A 41 39.16 -28.83 -8.43
C ARG A 41 39.40 -27.85 -7.30
N GLN A 42 39.15 -26.56 -7.52
CA GLN A 42 39.24 -25.55 -6.47
C GLN A 42 38.17 -25.80 -5.39
N LEU A 43 36.91 -26.03 -5.78
CA LEU A 43 35.82 -26.37 -4.87
C LEU A 43 36.13 -27.62 -4.04
N GLN A 44 36.72 -28.66 -4.65
CA GLN A 44 37.14 -29.87 -3.94
C GLN A 44 38.25 -29.65 -2.91
N ALA A 45 39.01 -28.56 -3.03
CA ALA A 45 40.06 -28.20 -2.09
C ALA A 45 39.58 -27.28 -0.95
N GLU A 46 38.33 -26.79 -1.03
CA GLU A 46 37.77 -25.90 0.00
C GLU A 46 37.45 -26.66 1.30
N PRO A 47 37.65 -26.01 2.46
CA PRO A 47 37.28 -26.59 3.75
C PRO A 47 35.79 -26.96 3.83
N GLY A 48 35.50 -28.15 4.36
CA GLY A 48 34.13 -28.56 4.67
C GLY A 48 33.30 -29.04 3.47
N VAL A 49 33.83 -28.99 2.25
CA VAL A 49 33.11 -29.46 1.05
C VAL A 49 33.10 -31.00 0.98
N SER A 50 31.90 -31.57 0.83
CA SER A 50 31.71 -33.01 0.66
C SER A 50 30.47 -33.32 -0.20
N ALA A 51 30.34 -34.57 -0.65
CA ALA A 51 29.16 -35.06 -1.40
C ALA A 51 28.77 -34.17 -2.60
N ILE A 52 29.72 -33.91 -3.50
CA ILE A 52 29.49 -33.05 -4.67
C ILE A 52 28.73 -33.83 -5.75
N ASP A 53 27.55 -33.36 -6.11
CA ASP A 53 26.77 -33.78 -7.26
C ASP A 53 26.82 -32.73 -8.37
N LEU A 54 27.03 -33.18 -9.61
CA LEU A 54 26.94 -32.32 -10.78
C LEU A 54 25.51 -32.34 -11.32
N VAL A 55 24.87 -31.18 -11.35
CA VAL A 55 23.46 -31.02 -11.71
C VAL A 55 23.28 -29.92 -12.76
N ARG A 56 22.11 -29.92 -13.42
CA ARG A 56 21.62 -28.73 -14.13
C ARG A 56 20.45 -28.15 -13.35
N ALA A 57 20.51 -26.85 -13.08
CA ALA A 57 19.43 -26.12 -12.43
C ALA A 57 18.49 -25.47 -13.48
N ASP A 58 17.18 -25.59 -13.28
CA ASP A 58 16.16 -24.88 -14.06
C ASP A 58 15.65 -23.66 -13.29
N ALA A 59 16.26 -22.50 -13.53
CA ALA A 59 15.91 -21.26 -12.85
C ALA A 59 14.45 -20.82 -13.09
N ALA A 60 13.80 -21.28 -14.17
CA ALA A 60 12.42 -20.91 -14.49
C ALA A 60 11.38 -21.53 -13.54
N VAL A 61 11.79 -22.52 -12.74
CA VAL A 61 10.96 -23.14 -11.71
C VAL A 61 10.80 -22.24 -10.48
N LEU A 62 11.69 -21.27 -10.27
CA LEU A 62 11.61 -20.33 -9.15
C LEU A 62 10.59 -19.23 -9.47
N GLY A 63 9.63 -19.01 -8.56
CA GLY A 63 8.59 -17.99 -8.72
C GLY A 63 7.88 -17.66 -7.40
N GLU A 64 6.91 -16.76 -7.49
CA GLU A 64 6.11 -16.24 -6.36
C GLU A 64 5.17 -17.27 -5.76
N GLN A 65 4.76 -18.27 -6.55
CA GLN A 65 3.81 -19.32 -6.14
C GLN A 65 4.30 -20.71 -6.55
N GLY A 66 3.83 -21.72 -5.83
CA GLY A 66 4.13 -23.13 -6.08
C GLY A 66 5.38 -23.62 -5.34
N ALA A 67 5.25 -24.75 -4.66
CA ALA A 67 6.38 -25.35 -3.96
C ALA A 67 7.41 -25.93 -4.94
N VAL A 68 8.69 -25.74 -4.63
CA VAL A 68 9.83 -26.21 -5.44
C VAL A 68 10.46 -27.42 -4.78
N ARG A 69 10.69 -28.47 -5.56
CA ARG A 69 11.40 -29.66 -5.09
C ARG A 69 12.90 -29.56 -5.35
N LEU A 70 13.68 -29.74 -4.28
CA LEU A 70 15.14 -29.80 -4.27
C LEU A 70 15.58 -31.24 -3.99
N THR A 71 16.25 -31.87 -4.95
CA THR A 71 16.93 -33.16 -4.73
C THR A 71 18.38 -32.88 -4.36
N LEU A 72 18.69 -33.01 -3.08
CA LEU A 72 19.99 -32.75 -2.47
C LEU A 72 20.90 -34.00 -2.54
N PRO A 73 22.23 -33.83 -2.35
CA PRO A 73 23.17 -34.95 -2.37
C PRO A 73 22.77 -36.07 -1.43
N GLY A 74 22.92 -37.31 -1.92
CA GLY A 74 22.41 -38.50 -1.22
C GLY A 74 20.93 -38.79 -1.46
N ARG A 75 20.27 -38.10 -2.41
CA ARG A 75 18.84 -38.21 -2.75
C ARG A 75 17.92 -37.79 -1.60
N VAL A 76 18.36 -36.83 -0.80
CA VAL A 76 17.53 -36.19 0.20
C VAL A 76 16.59 -35.22 -0.54
N GLU A 77 15.29 -35.30 -0.28
CA GLU A 77 14.31 -34.42 -0.93
C GLU A 77 13.83 -33.34 0.05
N ALA A 78 13.92 -32.09 -0.37
CA ALA A 78 13.30 -30.96 0.32
C ALA A 78 12.26 -30.31 -0.60
N VAL A 79 11.07 -30.04 -0.06
CA VAL A 79 9.99 -29.36 -0.77
C VAL A 79 9.72 -28.06 -0.04
N LEU A 80 9.98 -26.94 -0.72
CA LEU A 80 9.94 -25.62 -0.10
C LEU A 80 8.91 -24.75 -0.79
N ALA A 81 8.00 -24.16 -0.02
CA ALA A 81 7.10 -23.13 -0.50
C ALA A 81 7.84 -21.78 -0.54
N PRO A 82 7.58 -20.91 -1.54
CA PRO A 82 8.16 -19.58 -1.58
C PRO A 82 7.75 -18.80 -0.34
N SER A 83 8.73 -18.23 0.36
CA SER A 83 8.53 -17.24 1.42
C SER A 83 8.88 -15.82 0.97
N ARG A 84 9.74 -15.70 -0.06
CA ARG A 84 10.11 -14.42 -0.70
C ARG A 84 10.50 -14.67 -2.14
N PHE A 85 10.05 -13.83 -3.06
CA PHE A 85 10.54 -13.79 -4.43
C PHE A 85 10.69 -12.33 -4.85
N GLU A 86 11.87 -11.96 -5.33
CA GLU A 86 12.21 -10.59 -5.72
C GLU A 86 12.87 -10.63 -7.10
N ARG A 87 12.31 -9.90 -8.06
CA ARG A 87 12.81 -9.87 -9.43
C ARG A 87 13.41 -8.50 -9.72
N ARG A 88 14.75 -8.42 -9.87
CA ARG A 88 15.44 -7.15 -10.16
C ARG A 88 15.67 -6.95 -11.66
N ALA A 89 15.65 -8.03 -12.46
CA ALA A 89 15.67 -7.97 -13.92
C ALA A 89 15.01 -9.21 -14.55
N ALA A 90 14.84 -9.22 -15.88
CA ALA A 90 14.26 -10.35 -16.61
C ALA A 90 15.01 -11.67 -16.35
N ASP A 91 16.34 -11.61 -16.25
CA ASP A 91 17.22 -12.74 -15.97
C ASP A 91 17.93 -12.64 -14.61
N ASP A 92 17.39 -11.85 -13.66
CA ASP A 92 17.98 -11.66 -12.33
C ASP A 92 16.89 -11.61 -11.24
N ALA A 93 16.87 -12.62 -10.38
CA ALA A 93 15.89 -12.77 -9.30
C ALA A 93 16.47 -13.47 -8.07
N SER A 94 15.89 -13.18 -6.91
CA SER A 94 16.16 -13.81 -5.62
C SER A 94 14.92 -14.59 -5.18
N TRP A 95 15.12 -15.80 -4.67
CA TRP A 95 14.07 -16.67 -4.18
C TRP A 95 14.47 -17.22 -2.81
N ALA A 96 13.59 -17.07 -1.83
CA ALA A 96 13.69 -17.75 -0.55
C ALA A 96 12.48 -18.66 -0.37
N GLY A 97 12.70 -19.84 0.18
CA GLY A 97 11.62 -20.79 0.45
C GLY A 97 11.84 -21.56 1.74
N ARG A 98 10.74 -22.04 2.33
CA ARG A 98 10.70 -22.79 3.60
C ARG A 98 9.57 -23.81 3.63
N ASP A 99 9.62 -24.75 4.57
CA ASP A 99 8.60 -25.80 4.77
C ASP A 99 7.78 -25.63 6.07
N GLY A 100 7.97 -24.52 6.80
CA GLY A 100 7.33 -24.29 8.10
C GLY A 100 7.93 -25.10 9.26
N ALA A 101 8.98 -25.89 9.01
CA ALA A 101 9.68 -26.70 9.99
C ALA A 101 11.18 -26.32 10.08
N ALA A 102 12.07 -27.20 9.61
CA ALA A 102 13.52 -27.10 9.77
C ALA A 102 14.27 -26.79 8.47
N SER A 103 13.55 -26.65 7.34
CA SER A 103 14.15 -26.49 6.01
C SER A 103 13.91 -25.12 5.42
N GLN A 104 14.96 -24.56 4.84
CA GLN A 104 14.89 -23.30 4.11
C GLN A 104 16.00 -23.17 3.09
N ALA A 105 15.78 -22.33 2.09
CA ALA A 105 16.75 -22.05 1.05
C ALA A 105 16.75 -20.57 0.68
N VAL A 106 17.92 -20.09 0.24
CA VAL A 106 18.10 -18.79 -0.39
C VAL A 106 18.86 -19.03 -1.68
N LEU A 107 18.24 -18.68 -2.81
CA LEU A 107 18.73 -18.93 -4.16
C LEU A 107 18.64 -17.66 -5.00
N VAL A 108 19.73 -17.32 -5.68
CA VAL A 108 19.79 -16.25 -6.67
C VAL A 108 19.87 -16.87 -8.05
N ALA A 109 18.88 -16.55 -8.88
CA ALA A 109 18.84 -16.91 -10.28
C ALA A 109 19.31 -15.72 -11.13
N ARG A 110 20.50 -15.83 -11.75
CA ARG A 110 21.06 -14.78 -12.60
C ARG A 110 21.63 -15.35 -13.89
N ARG A 111 21.26 -14.78 -15.05
CA ARG A 111 21.71 -15.23 -16.39
C ARG A 111 21.47 -16.73 -16.64
N GLY A 112 20.39 -17.27 -16.07
CA GLY A 112 20.04 -18.69 -16.13
C GLY A 112 20.87 -19.62 -15.23
N TRP A 113 21.72 -19.08 -14.35
CA TRP A 113 22.43 -19.84 -13.33
C TRP A 113 21.80 -19.64 -11.96
N VAL A 114 21.91 -20.65 -11.10
CA VAL A 114 21.46 -20.60 -9.70
C VAL A 114 22.69 -20.66 -8.77
N THR A 115 22.75 -19.74 -7.81
CA THR A 115 23.75 -19.71 -6.73
C THR A 115 23.02 -19.56 -5.40
N GLY A 116 23.45 -20.26 -4.34
CA GLY A 116 22.85 -20.06 -3.01
C GLY A 116 23.04 -21.24 -2.06
N SER A 117 22.29 -21.21 -0.95
CA SER A 117 22.42 -22.17 0.16
C SER A 117 21.07 -22.74 0.57
N VAL A 118 21.10 -23.98 1.05
CA VAL A 118 19.94 -24.73 1.57
C VAL A 118 20.30 -25.25 2.95
N TRP A 119 19.53 -24.84 3.96
CA TRP A 119 19.56 -25.42 5.30
C TRP A 119 18.44 -26.45 5.40
N HIS A 120 18.78 -27.70 5.65
CA HIS A 120 17.80 -28.79 5.70
C HIS A 120 18.21 -29.80 6.77
N ASP A 121 17.34 -30.01 7.75
CA ASP A 121 17.54 -30.94 8.88
C ASP A 121 18.89 -30.79 9.59
N GLY A 122 19.33 -29.55 9.77
CA GLY A 122 20.60 -29.23 10.43
C GLY A 122 21.85 -29.45 9.57
N ALA A 123 21.71 -29.89 8.33
CA ALA A 123 22.78 -29.85 7.33
C ALA A 123 22.69 -28.59 6.47
N VAL A 124 23.83 -28.16 5.93
CA VAL A 124 23.92 -27.06 4.98
C VAL A 124 24.40 -27.61 3.64
N TYR A 125 23.75 -27.16 2.57
CA TYR A 125 24.10 -27.46 1.20
C TYR A 125 24.27 -26.16 0.42
N GLU A 126 25.13 -26.16 -0.59
CA GLU A 126 25.28 -25.02 -1.49
C GLU A 126 25.20 -25.45 -2.94
N VAL A 127 24.69 -24.55 -3.77
CA VAL A 127 24.69 -24.66 -5.22
C VAL A 127 25.57 -23.56 -5.81
N ARG A 128 26.52 -23.96 -6.67
CA ARG A 128 27.45 -23.02 -7.32
C ARG A 128 27.56 -23.31 -8.82
N PRO A 129 27.49 -22.30 -9.69
CA PRO A 129 27.67 -22.47 -11.13
C PRO A 129 29.12 -22.78 -11.48
N LEU A 130 29.32 -23.81 -12.31
CA LEU A 130 30.62 -24.14 -12.92
C LEU A 130 30.79 -23.50 -14.31
N GLY A 131 29.69 -23.01 -14.90
CA GLY A 131 29.61 -22.46 -16.27
C GLY A 131 28.90 -23.42 -17.24
N GLY A 132 28.41 -22.91 -18.38
CA GLY A 132 27.72 -23.72 -19.40
C GLY A 132 26.40 -24.38 -18.94
N GLY A 133 25.72 -23.76 -17.96
CA GLY A 133 24.49 -24.28 -17.36
C GLY A 133 24.69 -25.53 -16.50
N LEU A 134 25.92 -25.76 -16.01
CA LEU A 134 26.28 -26.83 -15.08
C LEU A 134 26.53 -26.24 -13.69
N HIS A 135 26.07 -26.95 -12.66
CA HIS A 135 26.19 -26.56 -11.26
C HIS A 135 26.82 -27.68 -10.44
N ALA A 136 27.59 -27.30 -9.42
CA ALA A 136 27.97 -28.18 -8.33
C ALA A 136 26.97 -27.96 -7.19
N LEU A 137 26.32 -29.04 -6.75
CA LEU A 137 25.47 -29.08 -5.56
C LEU A 137 26.18 -29.96 -4.53
N PHE A 138 26.49 -29.43 -3.35
CA PHE A 138 27.34 -30.13 -2.39
C PHE A 138 26.91 -29.87 -0.95
N ARG A 139 27.35 -30.74 -0.04
CA ARG A 139 27.16 -30.59 1.41
C ARG A 139 28.33 -29.82 2.00
N LEU A 140 28.01 -28.81 2.81
CA LEU A 140 28.97 -27.98 3.53
C LEU A 140 29.00 -28.37 5.01
N ASP A 141 30.14 -28.86 5.49
CA ASP A 141 30.38 -29.07 6.92
C ASP A 141 30.83 -27.76 7.57
N THR A 142 29.89 -27.06 8.20
CA THR A 142 30.17 -25.78 8.82
C THR A 142 31.00 -25.89 10.11
N SER A 143 31.20 -27.09 10.66
CA SER A 143 31.95 -27.28 11.90
C SER A 143 33.47 -27.09 11.75
N VAL A 144 33.97 -27.08 10.51
CA VAL A 144 35.40 -26.85 10.23
C VAL A 144 35.78 -25.37 10.29
N PHE A 145 34.80 -24.48 10.22
CA PHE A 145 35.02 -23.04 10.17
C PHE A 145 35.32 -22.47 11.54
N ARG A 146 36.32 -21.59 11.59
CA ARG A 146 36.63 -20.76 12.75
C ARG A 146 36.00 -19.40 12.55
N ASP A 147 35.21 -18.96 13.52
CA ASP A 147 34.49 -17.68 13.40
C ASP A 147 35.47 -16.49 13.35
N HIS A 148 36.53 -16.46 14.18
CA HIS A 148 37.53 -15.39 14.28
C HIS A 148 38.93 -15.95 14.66
N ASP A 149 39.98 -15.13 14.53
CA ASP A 149 41.36 -15.50 14.89
C ASP A 149 41.52 -15.59 16.43
N GLU A 150 41.80 -16.78 16.97
CA GLU A 150 42.14 -16.95 18.38
C GLU A 150 43.56 -16.42 18.66
N GLY A 151 43.66 -15.26 19.33
CA GLY A 151 44.96 -14.73 19.76
C GLY A 151 45.01 -13.27 20.21
N VAL A 152 43.95 -12.48 20.05
CA VAL A 152 43.91 -11.08 20.50
C VAL A 152 42.99 -10.95 21.72
N LEU A 153 43.53 -10.34 22.77
CA LEU A 153 42.90 -10.13 24.08
C LEU A 153 41.58 -9.34 23.97
N PRO A 154 40.65 -9.49 24.92
CA PRO A 154 39.46 -8.62 25.02
C PRO A 154 39.93 -7.17 25.18
N GLY A 155 39.86 -6.38 24.11
CA GLY A 155 40.36 -5.01 24.10
C GLY A 155 40.80 -4.40 22.77
N GLU A 156 40.85 -5.15 21.66
CA GLU A 156 41.19 -4.60 20.33
C GLU A 156 40.03 -4.56 19.31
N ASP A 157 38.80 -4.86 19.76
CA ASP A 157 37.60 -4.45 19.03
C ASP A 157 37.44 -2.96 19.29
N ARG A 158 37.81 -2.13 18.30
CA ARG A 158 37.62 -0.67 18.40
C ARG A 158 36.12 -0.39 18.47
N GLU A 159 35.61 -0.22 19.68
CA GLU A 159 34.33 0.42 19.95
C GLU A 159 34.49 1.92 19.70
N ASP A 160 33.92 2.43 18.60
CA ASP A 160 33.80 3.87 18.42
C ASP A 160 32.77 4.41 19.40
N ARG A 161 33.23 4.96 20.53
CA ARG A 161 32.37 5.67 21.48
C ARG A 161 31.86 6.96 20.83
N VAL A 162 30.59 6.99 20.45
CA VAL A 162 29.89 8.24 20.12
C VAL A 162 29.69 9.03 21.42
N PRO A 163 30.32 10.20 21.62
CA PRO A 163 30.07 11.01 22.80
C PRO A 163 28.71 11.72 22.65
N GLY A 164 27.75 11.42 23.53
CA GLY A 164 26.60 12.31 23.76
C GLY A 164 25.19 11.79 23.48
N LEU A 165 24.88 10.51 23.69
CA LEU A 165 23.48 10.06 23.82
C LEU A 165 23.11 9.94 25.31
N PRO A 166 21.95 10.47 25.77
CA PRO A 166 21.47 10.22 27.12
C PRO A 166 21.21 8.72 27.32
N PRO A 167 21.36 8.19 28.55
CA PRO A 167 20.94 6.83 28.85
C PRO A 167 19.45 6.67 28.56
N ALA A 168 19.08 5.53 27.97
CA ALA A 168 17.73 5.14 27.58
C ALA A 168 16.72 5.45 28.70
N GLY A 169 15.92 6.50 28.47
CA GLY A 169 14.77 6.87 29.28
C GLY A 169 13.58 7.09 28.36
N ALA A 170 12.66 6.13 28.34
CA ALA A 170 11.28 6.24 27.85
C ALA A 170 11.09 7.08 26.57
N ALA A 171 11.55 6.57 25.42
CA ALA A 171 10.90 6.87 24.15
C ALA A 171 9.96 5.70 23.86
N GLY A 172 8.67 5.99 23.69
CA GLY A 172 7.68 5.00 23.27
C GLY A 172 8.15 4.30 22.00
N GLY A 173 7.94 2.98 21.94
CA GLY A 173 8.22 2.21 20.73
C GLY A 173 7.54 2.87 19.51
N PRO A 174 8.15 2.79 18.32
CA PRO A 174 7.50 3.31 17.13
C PRO A 174 6.13 2.64 16.99
N ALA A 175 5.11 3.46 16.74
CA ALA A 175 3.80 2.97 16.35
C ALA A 175 3.97 2.10 15.10
N ALA A 176 3.22 1.00 15.02
CA ALA A 176 3.07 0.23 13.79
C ALA A 176 2.59 1.18 12.68
N GLY A 177 3.46 1.50 11.73
CA GLY A 177 3.14 2.44 10.64
C GLY A 177 4.34 3.04 9.92
N SER A 178 5.49 3.25 10.56
CA SER A 178 6.65 3.86 9.88
C SER A 178 7.37 2.87 8.94
N ALA A 179 7.60 3.25 7.68
CA ALA A 179 8.34 2.47 6.69
C ALA A 179 9.65 1.86 7.24
N SER A 180 9.85 0.55 7.02
CA SER A 180 11.05 -0.19 7.40
C SER A 180 12.31 0.39 6.73
N PRO A 181 13.38 0.75 7.48
CA PRO A 181 14.56 1.37 6.89
C PRO A 181 15.34 0.36 6.02
N THR A 182 15.73 0.79 4.81
CA THR A 182 16.62 0.01 3.93
C THR A 182 18.06 0.46 4.13
N ILE A 183 18.96 -0.49 4.37
CA ILE A 183 20.40 -0.26 4.55
C ILE A 183 21.11 -0.67 3.25
N ASP A 184 21.72 0.29 2.59
CA ASP A 184 22.40 0.06 1.32
C ASP A 184 23.82 -0.52 1.54
N VAL A 185 24.14 -1.58 0.81
CA VAL A 185 25.41 -2.33 0.97
C VAL A 185 26.18 -2.36 -0.35
N ILE A 186 27.46 -2.00 -0.30
CA ILE A 186 28.41 -2.25 -1.39
C ILE A 186 29.31 -3.44 -1.03
N VAL A 187 29.51 -4.33 -2.00
CA VAL A 187 30.34 -5.53 -1.83
C VAL A 187 31.52 -5.52 -2.81
N ALA A 188 32.72 -5.29 -2.29
CA ALA A 188 33.95 -5.52 -3.02
C ALA A 188 34.33 -7.01 -2.92
N TYR A 189 34.83 -7.61 -3.99
CA TYR A 189 35.38 -8.97 -3.94
C TYR A 189 36.74 -9.05 -4.62
N THR A 190 37.65 -9.83 -4.06
CA THR A 190 39.00 -9.99 -4.63
C THR A 190 38.98 -10.84 -5.90
N SER A 191 39.99 -10.70 -6.75
CA SER A 191 40.15 -11.51 -7.98
C SER A 191 40.14 -13.03 -7.73
N GLN A 192 40.47 -13.49 -6.53
CA GLN A 192 40.39 -14.91 -6.16
C GLN A 192 38.95 -15.43 -6.19
N VAL A 193 37.98 -14.60 -5.77
CA VAL A 193 36.54 -14.92 -5.81
C VAL A 193 36.11 -15.16 -7.26
N SER A 194 36.57 -14.34 -8.20
CA SER A 194 36.30 -14.51 -9.64
C SER A 194 36.89 -15.79 -10.25
N THR A 195 37.89 -16.40 -9.60
CA THR A 195 38.42 -17.69 -10.05
C THR A 195 37.54 -18.87 -9.66
N VAL A 196 36.90 -18.81 -8.48
CA VAL A 196 36.12 -19.91 -7.91
C VAL A 196 34.61 -19.78 -8.18
N TYR A 197 34.09 -18.55 -8.32
CA TYR A 197 32.70 -18.28 -8.68
C TYR A 197 32.58 -17.81 -10.12
N ALA A 198 31.76 -18.48 -10.92
CA ALA A 198 31.45 -18.05 -12.29
C ALA A 198 30.62 -16.75 -12.34
N ASP A 199 29.90 -16.44 -11.25
CA ASP A 199 29.13 -15.21 -11.10
C ASP A 199 29.28 -14.63 -9.68
N PRO A 200 30.36 -13.87 -9.43
CA PRO A 200 30.61 -13.25 -8.12
C PRO A 200 29.53 -12.27 -7.68
N VAL A 201 28.82 -11.64 -8.63
CA VAL A 201 27.71 -10.70 -8.32
C VAL A 201 26.51 -11.46 -7.77
N ALA A 202 26.10 -12.57 -8.40
CA ALA A 202 25.04 -13.42 -7.86
C ALA A 202 25.40 -14.01 -6.50
N PHE A 203 26.69 -14.31 -6.27
CA PHE A 203 27.21 -14.76 -4.98
C PHE A 203 27.13 -13.66 -3.91
N ALA A 204 27.53 -12.42 -4.22
CA ALA A 204 27.37 -11.29 -3.30
C ALA A 204 25.89 -11.03 -2.96
N GLN A 205 25.00 -11.11 -3.96
CA GLN A 205 23.55 -11.01 -3.74
C GLN A 205 23.04 -12.13 -2.82
N ALA A 206 23.50 -13.38 -3.01
CA ALA A 206 23.10 -14.49 -2.15
C ALA A 206 23.53 -14.28 -0.68
N ALA A 207 24.66 -13.61 -0.43
CA ALA A 207 25.09 -13.24 0.91
C ALA A 207 24.16 -12.20 1.55
N VAL A 208 23.78 -11.17 0.81
CA VAL A 208 22.80 -10.15 1.25
C VAL A 208 21.43 -10.77 1.49
N ASP A 209 20.98 -11.64 0.58
CA ASP A 209 19.68 -12.33 0.70
C ASP A 209 19.62 -13.27 1.88
N ALA A 210 20.74 -13.93 2.22
CA ALA A 210 20.82 -14.77 3.41
C ALA A 210 20.74 -13.94 4.70
N SER A 211 21.32 -12.73 4.72
CA SER A 211 21.14 -11.75 5.81
C SER A 211 19.69 -11.27 5.91
N ASN A 212 19.03 -11.01 4.78
CA ASN A 212 17.61 -10.62 4.76
C ASN A 212 16.71 -11.77 5.23
N THR A 213 17.00 -13.01 4.84
CA THR A 213 16.28 -14.19 5.35
C THR A 213 16.46 -14.36 6.86
N ALA A 214 17.65 -14.06 7.41
CA ALA A 214 17.82 -14.02 8.86
C ALA A 214 16.95 -12.95 9.52
N SER A 215 16.78 -11.80 8.87
CA SER A 215 15.92 -10.72 9.35
C SER A 215 14.44 -11.09 9.28
N ASP A 216 13.99 -11.69 8.18
CA ASP A 216 12.63 -12.21 8.01
C ASP A 216 12.29 -13.27 9.07
N ASN A 217 13.18 -14.23 9.28
CA ASN A 217 13.00 -15.30 10.27
C ASN A 217 13.01 -14.79 11.71
N SER A 218 13.51 -13.58 11.95
CA SER A 218 13.64 -13.00 13.29
C SER A 218 12.69 -11.83 13.55
N ALA A 219 11.70 -11.61 12.68
CA ALA A 219 10.75 -10.50 12.78
C ALA A 219 11.42 -9.13 12.91
N VAL A 220 12.57 -8.97 12.24
CA VAL A 220 13.34 -7.72 12.20
C VAL A 220 12.82 -6.86 11.05
N GLN A 221 12.75 -5.54 11.21
CA GLN A 221 12.19 -4.63 10.22
C GLN A 221 13.20 -4.14 9.16
N PRO A 222 14.44 -3.70 9.51
CA PRO A 222 15.39 -3.23 8.51
C PRO A 222 15.74 -4.29 7.45
N ARG A 223 15.98 -3.87 6.21
CA ARG A 223 16.39 -4.74 5.10
C ARG A 223 17.68 -4.26 4.46
N LEU A 224 18.55 -5.19 4.09
CA LEU A 224 19.76 -4.88 3.33
C LEU A 224 19.44 -4.84 1.83
N ARG A 225 20.02 -3.89 1.10
CA ARG A 225 19.94 -3.83 -0.36
C ARG A 225 21.34 -3.75 -0.96
N LEU A 226 21.65 -4.67 -1.87
CA LEU A 226 22.91 -4.63 -2.61
C LEU A 226 22.84 -3.53 -3.67
N VAL A 227 23.53 -2.41 -3.45
CA VAL A 227 23.56 -1.30 -4.42
C VAL A 227 24.67 -1.44 -5.45
N HIS A 228 25.76 -2.13 -5.09
CA HIS A 228 26.86 -2.40 -6.01
C HIS A 228 27.71 -3.60 -5.58
N ALA A 229 28.14 -4.42 -6.53
CA ALA A 229 29.14 -5.47 -6.31
C ALA A 229 30.21 -5.42 -7.41
N TYR A 230 31.48 -5.44 -7.03
CA TYR A 230 32.58 -5.26 -7.98
C TYR A 230 33.87 -6.00 -7.59
N GLU A 231 34.67 -6.34 -8.61
CA GLU A 231 36.01 -6.88 -8.39
C GLU A 231 36.97 -5.75 -8.05
N THR A 232 37.56 -5.78 -6.84
CA THR A 232 38.52 -4.75 -6.44
C THR A 232 39.91 -5.02 -7.05
N PRO A 233 40.63 -3.97 -7.50
CA PRO A 233 42.04 -4.08 -7.88
C PRO A 233 42.97 -4.33 -6.67
N GLY A 234 42.50 -4.07 -5.45
CA GLY A 234 43.25 -4.31 -4.22
C GLY A 234 43.47 -5.80 -3.97
N ALA A 235 44.69 -6.14 -3.53
CA ALA A 235 45.04 -7.52 -3.19
C ALA A 235 44.97 -7.71 -1.67
N SER A 236 44.26 -8.76 -1.24
CA SER A 236 44.22 -9.16 0.17
C SER A 236 45.63 -9.51 0.68
N SER A 237 45.94 -9.11 1.90
CA SER A 237 47.15 -9.51 2.64
C SER A 237 47.12 -10.97 3.10
N GLY A 238 45.93 -11.59 3.09
CA GLY A 238 45.69 -12.92 3.64
C GLY A 238 45.46 -12.91 5.15
N SER A 239 45.22 -11.75 5.76
CA SER A 239 44.84 -11.62 7.18
C SER A 239 43.67 -10.66 7.33
N THR A 240 42.56 -11.10 7.94
CA THR A 240 41.39 -10.25 8.21
C THR A 240 41.74 -9.08 9.14
N ALA A 241 42.66 -9.29 10.09
CA ALA A 241 43.15 -8.26 11.00
C ALA A 241 43.94 -7.13 10.30
N THR A 242 44.54 -7.41 9.13
CA THR A 242 45.24 -6.41 8.31
C THR A 242 44.33 -5.83 7.24
N ASP A 243 43.56 -6.67 6.56
CA ASP A 243 42.71 -6.24 5.45
C ASP A 243 41.57 -5.32 5.90
N LEU A 244 40.97 -5.52 7.07
CA LEU A 244 39.89 -4.65 7.55
C LEU A 244 40.32 -3.18 7.73
N PRO A 245 41.39 -2.85 8.49
CA PRO A 245 41.84 -1.47 8.62
C PRO A 245 42.43 -0.89 7.32
N THR A 246 43.04 -1.71 6.45
CA THR A 246 43.48 -1.27 5.11
C THR A 246 42.28 -0.94 4.23
N PHE A 247 41.23 -1.77 4.23
CA PHE A 247 39.99 -1.55 3.48
C PHE A 247 39.22 -0.32 3.95
N GLN A 248 39.26 -0.01 5.26
CA GLN A 248 38.75 1.25 5.80
C GLN A 248 39.63 2.45 5.42
N GLY A 249 40.93 2.26 5.20
CA GLY A 249 41.90 3.29 4.83
C GLY A 249 41.56 3.96 3.50
N GLN A 250 41.96 5.23 3.34
CA GLN A 250 41.59 6.06 2.18
C GLN A 250 42.75 6.44 1.26
N THR A 251 43.99 6.19 1.67
CA THR A 251 45.16 6.82 1.03
C THR A 251 46.38 5.91 0.96
N ASP A 252 46.23 4.61 1.21
CA ASP A 252 47.38 3.69 1.25
C ASP A 252 47.65 3.02 -0.11
N GLY A 253 46.84 3.33 -1.13
CA GLY A 253 46.93 2.79 -2.48
C GLY A 253 46.28 1.42 -2.64
N THR A 254 45.65 0.87 -1.60
CA THR A 254 45.00 -0.44 -1.60
C THR A 254 43.53 -0.29 -1.21
N PHE A 255 42.63 -0.77 -2.05
CA PHE A 255 41.17 -0.64 -1.87
C PHE A 255 40.61 0.80 -1.81
N ASP A 256 41.44 1.83 -1.97
CA ASP A 256 41.04 3.25 -1.90
C ASP A 256 39.83 3.58 -2.83
N GLU A 257 39.64 2.83 -3.92
CA GLU A 257 38.52 3.05 -4.86
C GLU A 257 37.15 2.86 -4.20
N VAL A 258 37.08 2.07 -3.12
CA VAL A 258 35.81 1.75 -2.45
C VAL A 258 35.12 2.97 -1.90
N HIS A 259 35.86 4.01 -1.48
CA HIS A 259 35.26 5.22 -0.90
C HIS A 259 34.51 6.03 -1.94
N ALA A 260 35.09 6.19 -3.14
CA ALA A 260 34.42 6.87 -4.24
C ALA A 260 33.20 6.09 -4.72
N LEU A 261 33.29 4.76 -4.81
CA LEU A 261 32.16 3.90 -5.18
C LEU A 261 31.06 3.90 -4.11
N ARG A 262 31.44 3.87 -2.83
CA ARG A 262 30.50 3.95 -1.70
C ARG A 262 29.68 5.23 -1.77
N ASP A 263 30.32 6.37 -2.03
CA ASP A 263 29.62 7.65 -2.18
C ASP A 263 28.80 7.69 -3.48
N GLN A 264 29.30 7.12 -4.57
CA GLN A 264 28.60 7.05 -5.86
C GLN A 264 27.29 6.25 -5.79
N TYR A 265 27.27 5.14 -5.06
CA TYR A 265 26.11 4.25 -4.95
C TYR A 265 25.33 4.45 -3.64
N GLY A 266 25.73 5.39 -2.80
CA GLY A 266 25.04 5.71 -1.55
C GLY A 266 25.07 4.59 -0.50
N ALA A 267 26.13 3.79 -0.44
CA ALA A 267 26.18 2.62 0.43
C ALA A 267 26.47 2.96 1.91
N ASP A 268 25.58 2.51 2.79
CA ASP A 268 25.69 2.63 4.24
C ASP A 268 26.73 1.68 4.83
N LEU A 269 26.75 0.42 4.38
CA LEU A 269 27.69 -0.61 4.81
C LEU A 269 28.62 -1.02 3.65
N VAL A 270 29.88 -1.32 3.99
CA VAL A 270 30.90 -1.73 3.03
C VAL A 270 31.45 -3.09 3.43
N ALA A 271 31.42 -4.06 2.52
CA ALA A 271 31.93 -5.40 2.79
C ALA A 271 32.96 -5.82 1.73
N LEU A 272 34.05 -6.44 2.18
CA LEU A 272 35.03 -7.10 1.33
C LEU A 272 34.88 -8.62 1.44
N ILE A 273 34.73 -9.31 0.30
CA ILE A 273 34.86 -10.76 0.23
C ILE A 273 36.23 -11.14 -0.32
N GLY A 274 37.06 -11.70 0.55
CA GLY A 274 38.45 -12.03 0.28
C GLY A 274 38.70 -13.52 0.01
N PRO A 275 39.96 -13.97 0.14
CA PRO A 275 40.37 -15.37 0.06
C PRO A 275 39.58 -16.34 0.96
N SER A 276 39.82 -17.65 0.77
CA SER A 276 39.23 -18.71 1.61
C SER A 276 39.62 -18.57 3.08
N SER A 277 38.83 -19.15 3.97
CA SER A 277 39.11 -19.16 5.42
C SER A 277 40.41 -19.89 5.74
N SER A 278 40.85 -20.82 4.88
CA SER A 278 42.14 -21.50 5.02
C SER A 278 43.34 -20.56 4.80
N VAL A 279 43.15 -19.50 4.00
CA VAL A 279 44.13 -18.44 3.78
C VAL A 279 44.04 -17.41 4.89
N TYR A 280 42.82 -16.98 5.23
CA TYR A 280 42.59 -15.97 6.27
C TYR A 280 42.85 -16.45 7.70
N GLY A 281 42.72 -17.74 7.98
CA GLY A 281 42.77 -18.32 9.33
C GLY A 281 41.44 -18.26 10.09
N SER A 282 40.51 -17.44 9.62
CA SER A 282 39.17 -17.19 10.18
C SER A 282 38.16 -16.87 9.07
N CYS A 283 36.88 -16.75 9.43
CA CYS A 283 35.79 -16.50 8.49
C CYS A 283 35.48 -15.02 8.26
N GLY A 284 35.80 -14.14 9.18
CA GLY A 284 35.55 -12.71 8.99
C GLY A 284 36.04 -11.84 10.13
N ARG A 285 35.92 -10.53 9.90
CA ARG A 285 36.12 -9.50 10.91
C ARG A 285 35.32 -8.24 10.56
N GLY A 286 34.63 -7.68 11.54
CA GLY A 286 33.89 -6.41 11.43
C GLY A 286 34.16 -5.50 12.62
N TYR A 287 33.91 -4.20 12.43
CA TYR A 287 33.87 -3.24 13.55
C TYR A 287 32.55 -3.37 14.31
N ILE A 288 32.56 -3.11 15.62
CA ILE A 288 31.35 -3.19 16.45
C ILE A 288 30.78 -1.78 16.65
N ASN A 289 29.47 -1.64 16.43
CA ASN A 289 28.73 -0.40 16.65
C ASN A 289 29.24 0.77 15.79
N SER A 290 29.49 0.47 14.51
CA SER A 290 30.21 1.33 13.58
C SER A 290 29.52 2.66 13.29
N SER A 291 30.28 3.71 13.04
CA SER A 291 29.80 4.95 12.46
C SER A 291 29.88 4.90 10.93
N ALA A 292 29.41 5.95 10.25
CA ALA A 292 29.58 6.07 8.79
C ALA A 292 31.04 5.88 8.34
N SER A 293 32.03 6.32 9.13
CA SER A 293 33.46 6.13 8.81
C SER A 293 34.04 4.75 9.13
N SER A 294 33.36 3.93 9.94
CA SER A 294 33.85 2.63 10.40
C SER A 294 32.98 1.44 9.99
N ALA A 295 31.94 1.64 9.19
CA ALA A 295 31.02 0.60 8.73
C ALA A 295 31.61 -0.33 7.63
N PHE A 296 32.72 -0.99 7.96
CA PHE A 296 33.48 -1.87 7.06
C PHE A 296 33.56 -3.30 7.64
N THR A 297 33.53 -4.31 6.77
CA THR A 297 33.74 -5.72 7.14
C THR A 297 34.60 -6.43 6.12
N VAL A 298 35.24 -7.53 6.55
CA VAL A 298 35.95 -8.48 5.69
C VAL A 298 35.44 -9.89 5.97
N THR A 299 35.22 -10.69 4.93
CA THR A 299 34.69 -12.07 5.05
C THR A 299 35.40 -13.00 4.06
N ALA A 300 35.64 -14.24 4.46
CA ALA A 300 36.16 -15.29 3.58
C ALA A 300 35.06 -15.85 2.66
N TYR A 301 35.39 -16.09 1.38
CA TYR A 301 34.36 -16.47 0.39
C TYR A 301 33.69 -17.83 0.64
N ASP A 302 34.37 -18.77 1.32
CA ASP A 302 33.95 -20.16 1.52
C ASP A 302 33.01 -20.34 2.72
N CYS A 303 32.92 -19.35 3.61
CA CYS A 303 31.95 -19.31 4.71
C CYS A 303 30.99 -18.11 4.69
N ALA A 304 31.03 -17.29 3.64
CA ALA A 304 30.20 -16.09 3.53
C ALA A 304 28.69 -16.37 3.63
N VAL A 305 28.18 -17.34 2.85
CA VAL A 305 26.73 -17.60 2.70
C VAL A 305 26.26 -18.77 3.57
N GLY A 306 26.70 -20.01 3.31
CA GLY A 306 26.21 -21.19 4.03
C GLY A 306 26.52 -21.21 5.52
N ASN A 307 27.66 -20.63 5.94
CA ASN A 307 28.00 -20.44 7.36
C ASN A 307 27.60 -19.05 7.90
N LEU A 308 26.95 -18.22 7.08
CA LEU A 308 26.38 -16.91 7.43
C LEU A 308 27.40 -15.91 8.01
N SER A 309 28.68 -16.07 7.68
CA SER A 309 29.73 -15.17 8.19
C SER A 309 29.60 -13.76 7.63
N PHE A 310 29.09 -13.58 6.41
CA PHE A 310 28.83 -12.24 5.87
C PHE A 310 27.79 -11.49 6.71
N ALA A 311 26.68 -12.17 7.03
CA ALA A 311 25.64 -11.62 7.91
C ALA A 311 26.21 -11.30 9.30
N HIS A 312 27.01 -12.20 9.86
CA HIS A 312 27.67 -12.05 11.16
C HIS A 312 28.49 -10.75 11.25
N GLU A 313 29.36 -10.51 10.28
CA GLU A 313 30.21 -9.32 10.30
C GLU A 313 29.40 -8.02 10.13
N LEU A 314 28.37 -8.02 9.27
CA LEU A 314 27.47 -6.85 9.17
C LEU A 314 26.68 -6.65 10.48
N GLY A 315 26.36 -7.72 11.19
CA GLY A 315 25.79 -7.70 12.54
C GLY A 315 26.67 -6.92 13.52
N HIS A 316 27.98 -7.12 13.51
CA HIS A 316 28.90 -6.32 14.32
C HIS A 316 28.79 -4.83 14.00
N ASN A 317 28.78 -4.44 12.72
CA ASN A 317 28.63 -3.04 12.33
C ASN A 317 27.35 -2.43 12.91
N MET A 318 26.27 -3.21 13.04
CA MET A 318 25.00 -2.82 13.65
C MET A 318 25.00 -2.81 15.19
N GLY A 319 26.06 -3.29 15.83
CA GLY A 319 26.25 -3.26 17.29
C GLY A 319 25.98 -4.61 17.97
N LEU A 320 25.82 -5.67 17.18
CA LEU A 320 25.59 -7.02 17.70
C LEU A 320 26.89 -7.64 18.24
N ARG A 321 26.73 -8.46 19.26
CA ARG A 321 27.80 -9.14 19.99
C ARG A 321 27.64 -10.65 19.89
N HIS A 322 28.72 -11.37 20.12
CA HIS A 322 28.69 -12.83 20.22
C HIS A 322 27.81 -13.29 21.38
N ASN A 323 27.46 -14.57 21.44
CA ASN A 323 26.78 -15.11 22.62
C ASN A 323 27.60 -14.85 23.91
N PRO A 324 26.95 -14.66 25.08
CA PRO A 324 27.63 -14.22 26.31
C PRO A 324 28.74 -15.15 26.80
N GLU A 325 28.68 -16.43 26.43
CA GLU A 325 29.69 -17.43 26.77
C GLU A 325 31.01 -17.22 26.02
N ALA A 326 30.97 -16.52 24.88
CA ALA A 326 32.12 -16.16 24.07
C ALA A 326 32.53 -14.69 24.24
N ASP A 327 31.55 -13.78 24.38
CA ASP A 327 31.78 -12.34 24.61
C ASP A 327 30.91 -11.85 25.79
N GLY A 328 31.54 -11.65 26.95
CA GLY A 328 30.88 -11.14 28.14
C GLY A 328 30.72 -9.62 28.21
N SER A 329 31.10 -8.88 27.15
CA SER A 329 30.93 -7.42 27.10
C SER A 329 29.45 -7.04 27.07
N THR A 330 29.07 -5.99 27.80
CA THR A 330 27.69 -5.48 27.82
C THR A 330 27.52 -4.18 27.01
N THR A 331 28.57 -3.75 26.31
CA THR A 331 28.55 -2.56 25.45
C THR A 331 28.59 -2.99 23.97
N PRO A 332 27.92 -2.30 23.04
CA PRO A 332 27.04 -1.15 23.24
C PRO A 332 25.69 -1.51 23.89
N TYR A 333 25.21 -2.75 23.73
CA TYR A 333 23.92 -3.22 24.22
C TYR A 333 24.08 -4.51 25.02
N ALA A 334 23.68 -4.50 26.29
CA ALA A 334 23.84 -5.65 27.19
C ALA A 334 23.01 -6.88 26.79
N TYR A 335 21.94 -6.66 26.01
CA TYR A 335 21.06 -7.69 25.47
C TYR A 335 21.40 -8.07 24.02
N GLY A 336 22.40 -7.42 23.40
CA GLY A 336 22.67 -7.54 21.97
C GLY A 336 23.44 -8.80 21.56
N HIS A 337 23.20 -9.96 22.17
CA HIS A 337 24.00 -11.17 21.98
C HIS A 337 23.29 -12.29 21.21
N GLY A 338 24.09 -13.14 20.55
CA GLY A 338 23.62 -14.37 19.94
C GLY A 338 23.19 -15.46 20.94
N LYS A 339 22.49 -16.49 20.44
CA LYS A 339 22.05 -17.67 21.19
C LYS A 339 22.49 -18.96 20.49
N PHE A 340 22.82 -19.98 21.27
CA PHE A 340 22.83 -21.37 20.81
C PHE A 340 21.82 -22.21 21.59
N GLN A 341 21.44 -23.34 21.02
CA GLN A 341 20.50 -24.29 21.60
C GLN A 341 20.97 -25.71 21.34
N ASP A 342 21.09 -26.48 22.43
CA ASP A 342 21.39 -27.90 22.35
C ASP A 342 20.17 -28.69 21.86
N ALA A 343 20.46 -29.81 21.20
CA ALA A 343 19.49 -30.78 20.69
C ALA A 343 18.43 -31.12 21.76
N THR A 344 17.15 -31.00 21.38
CA THR A 344 16.00 -31.21 22.26
C THR A 344 14.88 -31.90 21.48
N GLY A 345 14.20 -32.87 22.09
CA GLY A 345 13.00 -33.48 21.48
C GLY A 345 13.20 -34.21 20.14
N GLY A 346 14.45 -34.58 19.78
CA GLY A 346 14.78 -35.18 18.48
C GLY A 346 15.30 -34.20 17.43
N GLU A 347 15.25 -32.89 17.73
CA GLU A 347 15.79 -31.83 16.89
C GLU A 347 17.31 -31.67 17.04
N ALA A 348 18.00 -31.33 15.95
CA ALA A 348 19.44 -31.09 15.97
C ALA A 348 19.79 -29.76 16.66
N SER A 349 20.97 -29.71 17.31
CA SER A 349 21.52 -28.48 17.90
C SER A 349 21.67 -27.37 16.86
N TRP A 350 21.48 -26.12 17.27
CA TRP A 350 21.52 -24.98 16.37
C TRP A 350 22.03 -23.71 17.08
N ARG A 351 22.41 -22.71 16.29
CA ARG A 351 22.85 -21.40 16.79
C ARG A 351 22.38 -20.26 15.89
N THR A 352 22.14 -19.09 16.48
CA THR A 352 21.81 -17.85 15.76
C THR A 352 23.06 -17.28 15.09
N VAL A 353 22.87 -16.33 14.18
CA VAL A 353 23.93 -15.74 13.36
C VAL A 353 25.12 -15.27 14.21
N MET A 354 24.86 -14.55 15.31
CA MET A 354 25.93 -14.01 16.16
C MET A 354 26.56 -15.01 17.14
N SER A 355 26.04 -16.23 17.27
CA SER A 355 26.56 -17.17 18.27
C SER A 355 27.73 -18.01 17.74
N TYR A 356 28.66 -18.35 18.62
CA TYR A 356 29.70 -19.37 18.43
C TYR A 356 29.13 -20.77 18.63
N SER A 357 29.89 -21.77 18.18
CA SER A 357 29.52 -23.20 18.24
C SER A 357 29.78 -23.76 19.65
N ASN A 358 29.03 -23.26 20.63
CA ASN A 358 29.13 -23.68 22.04
C ASN A 358 28.17 -24.83 22.42
N CYS A 359 27.43 -25.40 21.46
CA CYS A 359 26.57 -26.55 21.72
C CYS A 359 27.39 -27.75 22.24
N SER A 360 26.79 -28.54 23.14
CA SER A 360 27.38 -29.77 23.67
C SER A 360 27.42 -30.91 22.64
N ALA A 361 26.52 -30.89 21.66
CA ALA A 361 26.48 -31.83 20.54
C ALA A 361 26.77 -31.13 19.19
N SER A 362 27.54 -31.82 18.33
CA SER A 362 27.87 -31.37 16.97
C SER A 362 27.04 -32.14 15.92
N PRO A 363 26.58 -31.50 14.84
CA PRO A 363 26.82 -30.10 14.48
C PRO A 363 25.93 -29.10 15.23
N CYS A 364 26.50 -27.94 15.57
CA CYS A 364 25.81 -26.77 16.10
C CYS A 364 25.56 -25.79 14.94
N THR A 365 24.68 -26.19 14.01
CA THR A 365 24.53 -25.51 12.72
C THR A 365 24.00 -24.09 12.91
N ARG A 366 24.65 -23.12 12.27
CA ARG A 366 24.19 -21.74 12.28
C ARG A 366 22.99 -21.61 11.32
N LEU A 367 21.88 -21.15 11.85
CA LEU A 367 20.66 -20.90 11.08
C LEU A 367 20.61 -19.41 10.68
N PRO A 368 19.97 -19.06 9.55
CA PRO A 368 19.68 -17.67 9.20
C PRO A 368 18.58 -17.17 10.16
N GLN A 369 19.02 -16.81 11.36
CA GLN A 369 18.20 -16.43 12.50
C GLN A 369 19.03 -15.51 13.40
N TRP A 370 18.55 -14.30 13.66
CA TRP A 370 18.97 -13.46 14.78
C TRP A 370 18.28 -13.90 16.08
N SER A 371 18.91 -13.65 17.23
CA SER A 371 18.24 -13.93 18.51
C SER A 371 17.07 -12.97 18.71
N ASN A 372 15.89 -13.54 18.96
CA ASN A 372 14.65 -12.82 19.28
C ASN A 372 13.84 -13.65 20.31
N PRO A 373 13.50 -13.09 21.48
CA PRO A 373 12.72 -13.80 22.51
C PRO A 373 11.30 -14.20 22.09
N ASP A 374 10.71 -13.47 21.14
CA ASP A 374 9.32 -13.67 20.72
C ASP A 374 9.19 -14.62 19.51
N VAL A 375 10.32 -15.08 18.94
CA VAL A 375 10.36 -16.06 17.84
C VAL A 375 10.80 -17.43 18.35
N VAL A 376 10.05 -18.48 18.02
CA VAL A 376 10.36 -19.87 18.38
C VAL A 376 10.97 -20.62 17.20
N VAL A 377 12.11 -21.27 17.43
CA VAL A 377 12.81 -22.14 16.47
C VAL A 377 12.93 -23.53 17.08
N ARG A 378 12.40 -24.54 16.39
CA ARG A 378 12.44 -25.96 16.82
C ARG A 378 11.97 -26.15 18.28
N GLY A 379 10.86 -25.49 18.63
CA GLY A 379 10.25 -25.57 19.95
C GLY A 379 10.95 -24.77 21.07
N SER A 380 12.02 -24.03 20.78
CA SER A 380 12.72 -23.17 21.74
C SER A 380 12.73 -21.71 21.28
N ALA A 381 12.52 -20.75 22.19
CA ALA A 381 12.68 -19.33 21.86
C ALA A 381 14.08 -19.05 21.27
N SER A 382 14.18 -18.21 20.25
CA SER A 382 15.44 -17.92 19.57
C SER A 382 16.35 -16.95 20.33
N GLY A 383 15.81 -16.33 21.37
CA GLY A 383 16.49 -15.37 22.23
C GLY A 383 15.89 -15.30 23.63
N ASP A 384 16.35 -14.32 24.40
CA ASP A 384 15.81 -13.90 25.69
C ASP A 384 15.96 -12.38 25.83
N ARG A 385 15.02 -11.73 26.54
CA ARG A 385 14.91 -10.26 26.60
C ARG A 385 16.09 -9.58 27.30
N ASP A 386 16.80 -10.30 28.16
CA ASP A 386 17.81 -9.72 29.04
C ASP A 386 19.20 -9.73 28.41
N LEU A 387 19.53 -10.79 27.68
CA LEU A 387 20.88 -11.04 27.17
C LEU A 387 20.91 -11.32 25.66
N ARG A 388 19.86 -11.88 25.05
CA ARG A 388 19.93 -12.45 23.70
C ARG A 388 18.78 -11.95 22.83
N ASP A 389 18.86 -10.68 22.46
CA ASP A 389 17.88 -9.98 21.65
C ASP A 389 18.59 -9.11 20.59
N ASN A 390 19.18 -9.77 19.59
CA ASN A 390 19.77 -9.11 18.43
C ASN A 390 18.70 -8.37 17.62
N ALA A 391 17.49 -8.92 17.51
CA ALA A 391 16.41 -8.31 16.74
C ALA A 391 16.11 -6.89 17.22
N ARG A 392 15.96 -6.71 18.53
CA ARG A 392 15.78 -5.39 19.14
C ARG A 392 16.91 -4.41 18.79
N VAL A 393 18.17 -4.83 18.83
CA VAL A 393 19.29 -3.94 18.48
C VAL A 393 19.23 -3.52 17.02
N ILE A 394 18.90 -4.45 16.11
CA ILE A 394 18.79 -4.14 14.68
C ILE A 394 17.65 -3.14 14.45
N ASP A 395 16.49 -3.34 15.06
CA ASP A 395 15.35 -2.43 14.93
C ASP A 395 15.64 -1.04 15.52
N GLU A 396 16.29 -0.97 16.70
CA GLU A 396 16.69 0.30 17.33
C GLU A 396 17.75 1.05 16.51
N ARG A 397 18.67 0.33 15.84
CA ARG A 397 19.83 0.92 15.15
C ARG A 397 19.65 1.07 13.64
N GLY A 398 18.69 0.37 13.04
CA GLY A 398 18.54 0.26 11.59
C GLY A 398 18.45 1.61 10.88
N ALA A 399 17.61 2.52 11.38
CA ALA A 399 17.46 3.86 10.83
C ALA A 399 18.74 4.73 10.95
N THR A 400 19.56 4.50 11.98
CA THR A 400 20.84 5.20 12.14
C THR A 400 21.84 4.73 11.09
N VAL A 401 21.90 3.42 10.85
CA VAL A 401 22.81 2.83 9.85
C VAL A 401 22.38 3.19 8.43
N ALA A 402 21.08 3.13 8.13
CA ALA A 402 20.49 3.54 6.86
C ALA A 402 20.65 5.03 6.52
N ALA A 403 21.17 5.82 7.46
CA ALA A 403 21.43 7.24 7.29
C ALA A 403 22.94 7.57 7.17
N PHE A 404 23.81 6.56 7.03
CA PHE A 404 25.25 6.80 6.85
C PHE A 404 25.54 7.42 5.49
N ARG A 405 24.73 7.12 4.47
CA ARG A 405 24.73 7.80 3.18
C ARG A 405 23.30 8.05 2.72
N ALA A 406 23.13 9.06 1.87
CA ALA A 406 21.86 9.24 1.18
C ALA A 406 21.76 8.14 0.11
N SER A 407 20.66 7.38 0.13
CA SER A 407 20.41 6.38 -0.89
C SER A 407 20.37 7.02 -2.27
N THR A 408 20.96 6.34 -3.25
CA THR A 408 20.91 6.74 -4.67
C THR A 408 19.83 5.99 -5.45
N VAL A 409 19.13 5.06 -4.79
CA VAL A 409 18.02 4.30 -5.35
C VAL A 409 16.74 5.05 -5.07
N SER A 410 16.00 5.44 -6.11
CA SER A 410 14.74 6.16 -5.96
C SER A 410 13.72 5.28 -5.22
N PRO A 411 13.04 5.76 -4.16
CA PRO A 411 11.99 5.00 -3.50
C PRO A 411 10.82 4.76 -4.47
N PRO A 412 9.98 3.72 -4.23
CA PRO A 412 8.79 3.51 -5.04
C PRO A 412 7.86 4.72 -4.91
N VAL A 413 7.15 5.04 -6.00
CA VAL A 413 6.20 6.16 -6.03
C VAL A 413 4.84 5.61 -6.40
N ALA A 414 3.97 5.48 -5.41
CA ALA A 414 2.63 4.94 -5.60
C ALA A 414 1.71 5.97 -6.25
N SER A 415 0.82 5.48 -7.11
CA SER A 415 -0.32 6.27 -7.56
C SER A 415 -1.48 5.33 -7.86
N VAL A 416 -2.72 5.79 -7.60
CA VAL A 416 -3.93 5.00 -7.82
C VAL A 416 -4.90 5.79 -8.70
N SER A 417 -5.52 5.12 -9.67
CA SER A 417 -6.49 5.71 -10.59
C SER A 417 -7.62 4.73 -10.94
N PRO A 418 -8.90 5.15 -10.96
CA PRO A 418 -9.37 6.49 -10.61
C PRO A 418 -9.24 6.77 -9.10
N PRO A 419 -9.24 8.04 -8.67
CA PRO A 419 -9.10 8.41 -7.26
C PRO A 419 -10.37 8.15 -6.43
N ALA A 420 -11.50 7.86 -7.07
CA ALA A 420 -12.76 7.44 -6.45
C ALA A 420 -13.54 6.56 -7.44
N LEU A 421 -14.45 5.73 -6.93
CA LEU A 421 -15.44 4.99 -7.73
C LEU A 421 -16.85 5.46 -7.38
N SER A 422 -17.67 5.72 -8.39
CA SER A 422 -19.10 6.00 -8.21
C SER A 422 -19.90 5.26 -9.26
N LEU A 423 -20.91 4.51 -8.84
CA LEU A 423 -21.73 3.67 -9.71
C LEU A 423 -23.19 3.68 -9.26
N THR A 424 -24.11 3.59 -10.21
CA THR A 424 -25.53 3.34 -9.96
C THR A 424 -25.92 1.95 -10.48
N LEU A 425 -26.56 1.13 -9.65
CA LEU A 425 -27.11 -0.17 -10.03
C LEU A 425 -28.60 -0.22 -9.67
N PRO A 426 -29.45 -0.89 -10.48
CA PRO A 426 -30.79 -1.22 -10.02
C PRO A 426 -30.71 -2.25 -8.88
N VAL A 427 -31.74 -2.31 -8.03
CA VAL A 427 -31.90 -3.42 -7.06
C VAL A 427 -31.69 -4.77 -7.77
N GLY A 428 -30.78 -5.59 -7.26
CA GLY A 428 -30.42 -6.88 -7.88
C GLY A 428 -29.30 -6.84 -8.92
N GLY A 429 -28.74 -5.66 -9.23
CA GLY A 429 -27.71 -5.46 -10.25
C GLY A 429 -26.31 -5.85 -9.79
N THR A 430 -25.43 -6.16 -10.74
CA THR A 430 -24.00 -6.40 -10.49
C THR A 430 -23.13 -5.67 -11.50
N ALA A 431 -21.91 -5.30 -11.11
CA ALA A 431 -20.93 -4.67 -11.98
C ALA A 431 -19.49 -4.98 -11.55
N THR A 432 -18.53 -4.58 -12.38
CA THR A 432 -17.11 -4.65 -12.05
C THR A 432 -16.42 -3.42 -12.60
N GLU A 433 -15.79 -2.66 -11.71
CA GLU A 433 -14.92 -1.53 -12.06
C GLU A 433 -13.45 -1.94 -11.96
N THR A 434 -12.57 -1.11 -12.53
CA THR A 434 -11.12 -1.33 -12.44
C THR A 434 -10.42 -0.14 -11.79
N VAL A 435 -9.65 -0.42 -10.75
CA VAL A 435 -8.69 0.50 -10.15
C VAL A 435 -7.29 0.09 -10.59
N THR A 436 -6.44 1.03 -10.93
CA THR A 436 -5.06 0.80 -11.35
C THR A 436 -4.13 1.37 -10.30
N ILE A 437 -3.19 0.56 -9.81
CA ILE A 437 -2.06 1.01 -9.00
C ILE A 437 -0.81 1.05 -9.89
N ALA A 438 -0.07 2.16 -9.84
CA ALA A 438 1.11 2.38 -10.65
C ALA A 438 2.31 2.81 -9.80
N ASN A 439 3.49 2.41 -10.28
CA ASN A 439 4.77 2.77 -9.70
C ASN A 439 5.51 3.72 -10.63
N ALA A 440 5.57 5.00 -10.28
CA ALA A 440 6.25 6.03 -11.08
C ALA A 440 7.76 6.11 -10.83
N SER A 441 8.32 5.28 -9.94
CA SER A 441 9.76 5.24 -9.71
C SER A 441 10.52 4.57 -10.86
N THR A 442 11.84 4.76 -10.90
CA THR A 442 12.74 4.13 -11.87
C THR A 442 13.49 2.92 -11.33
N ASP A 443 13.61 2.77 -10.00
CA ASP A 443 14.59 1.85 -9.42
C ASP A 443 14.02 0.85 -8.39
N SER A 444 12.90 1.15 -7.72
CA SER A 444 12.37 0.31 -6.63
C SER A 444 10.98 -0.24 -6.93
N ASP A 445 10.76 -1.51 -6.64
CA ASP A 445 9.44 -2.14 -6.71
C ASP A 445 8.47 -1.55 -5.66
N LEU A 446 7.23 -1.29 -6.08
CA LEU A 446 6.13 -0.86 -5.22
C LEU A 446 5.38 -2.09 -4.72
N ALA A 447 5.55 -2.43 -3.45
CA ALA A 447 4.73 -3.44 -2.77
C ALA A 447 3.47 -2.77 -2.21
N TRP A 448 2.33 -3.42 -2.37
CA TRP A 448 1.05 -2.91 -1.88
C TRP A 448 0.14 -4.02 -1.36
N SER A 449 -0.69 -3.66 -0.39
CA SER A 449 -1.84 -4.44 0.06
C SER A 449 -3.08 -3.55 0.08
N LEU A 450 -4.26 -4.16 0.10
CA LEU A 450 -5.53 -3.49 -0.02
C LEU A 450 -6.51 -4.04 1.02
N SER A 451 -7.19 -3.15 1.72
CA SER A 451 -8.30 -3.48 2.61
C SER A 451 -9.52 -2.63 2.30
N LEU A 452 -10.68 -3.07 2.78
CA LEU A 452 -11.91 -2.27 2.77
C LEU A 452 -12.11 -1.64 4.16
N ALA A 453 -12.50 -0.37 4.19
CA ALA A 453 -12.89 0.35 5.39
C ALA A 453 -14.24 1.07 5.18
N ASN A 454 -14.88 1.52 6.26
CA ASN A 454 -16.10 2.34 6.23
C ASN A 454 -17.24 1.80 5.34
N VAL A 455 -17.39 0.46 5.28
CA VAL A 455 -18.41 -0.18 4.44
C VAL A 455 -19.77 -0.08 5.12
N THR A 456 -20.72 0.60 4.50
CA THR A 456 -22.13 0.65 4.95
C THR A 456 -22.80 -0.70 4.67
N THR A 457 -23.52 -1.26 5.64
CA THR A 457 -24.30 -2.50 5.45
C THR A 457 -25.77 -2.19 5.18
N ALA A 458 -26.54 -3.19 4.74
CA ALA A 458 -27.94 -3.03 4.35
C ALA A 458 -28.86 -2.45 5.46
N ASP A 459 -28.45 -2.52 6.73
CA ASP A 459 -29.28 -2.15 7.89
C ASP A 459 -28.74 -0.97 8.74
N ASP A 460 -27.66 -0.33 8.29
CA ASP A 460 -26.92 0.81 8.88
C ASP A 460 -27.27 1.19 10.35
N ALA A 461 -26.72 0.42 11.29
CA ALA A 461 -26.66 0.78 12.70
C ALA A 461 -25.29 0.44 13.31
N GLY A 462 -24.26 1.17 12.88
CA GLY A 462 -23.03 1.35 13.65
C GLY A 462 -22.03 0.20 13.54
N ALA A 463 -20.83 0.54 13.07
CA ALA A 463 -19.67 -0.33 13.11
C ALA A 463 -19.46 -0.96 14.50
N MET A 464 -19.75 -2.25 14.61
CA MET A 464 -19.25 -3.15 15.63
C MET A 464 -18.55 -4.34 14.92
N ALA A 465 -17.66 -5.04 15.63
CA ALA A 465 -16.61 -5.88 15.03
C ALA A 465 -17.13 -6.85 13.95
N ALA A 466 -16.64 -6.76 12.71
CA ALA A 466 -16.88 -7.76 11.68
C ALA A 466 -16.13 -9.07 12.02
N CYS A 467 -16.73 -10.22 11.71
CA CYS A 467 -16.07 -11.50 11.88
C CYS A 467 -14.91 -11.63 10.89
N VAL A 468 -13.80 -12.24 11.31
CA VAL A 468 -12.73 -12.66 10.40
C VAL A 468 -13.13 -13.98 9.77
N ASP A 469 -12.80 -14.19 8.48
CA ASP A 469 -13.06 -15.47 7.83
C ASP A 469 -12.33 -16.62 8.57
N GLY A 470 -13.08 -17.63 9.01
CA GLY A 470 -12.58 -18.72 9.85
C GLY A 470 -12.45 -18.38 11.33
N GLN A 471 -13.03 -17.27 11.81
CA GLN A 471 -13.06 -16.95 13.24
C GLN A 471 -13.84 -18.00 14.01
N VAL A 472 -13.26 -18.51 15.11
CA VAL A 472 -13.91 -19.52 15.97
C VAL A 472 -14.19 -18.93 17.34
N VAL A 473 -15.43 -19.09 17.79
CA VAL A 473 -15.86 -18.85 19.17
C VAL A 473 -15.90 -20.19 19.87
N GLU A 474 -15.19 -20.30 20.99
CA GLU A 474 -15.05 -21.56 21.72
C GLU A 474 -15.46 -21.38 23.19
N GLN A 475 -16.30 -22.30 23.66
CA GLN A 475 -16.54 -22.55 25.07
C GLN A 475 -15.80 -23.84 25.43
N ASP A 476 -14.75 -23.73 26.23
CA ASP A 476 -13.76 -24.80 26.40
C ASP A 476 -13.80 -25.48 27.78
N ALA A 477 -14.63 -24.96 28.68
CA ALA A 477 -14.78 -25.48 30.04
C ALA A 477 -15.50 -26.83 30.06
N VAL A 478 -15.03 -27.75 30.93
CA VAL A 478 -15.64 -29.06 31.16
C VAL A 478 -15.68 -29.35 32.65
N ASP A 479 -16.88 -29.51 33.19
CA ASP A 479 -17.11 -29.93 34.57
C ASP A 479 -17.71 -31.34 34.65
N PHE A 480 -18.63 -31.67 33.73
CA PHE A 480 -19.29 -32.97 33.69
C PHE A 480 -19.80 -33.30 32.27
N PHE A 481 -20.34 -34.51 32.10
CA PHE A 481 -21.04 -34.90 30.88
C PHE A 481 -22.47 -35.33 31.21
N THR A 482 -23.39 -35.06 30.30
CA THR A 482 -24.77 -35.53 30.37
C THR A 482 -25.15 -36.24 29.08
N ARG A 483 -26.03 -37.25 29.19
CA ARG A 483 -26.43 -38.08 28.06
C ARG A 483 -27.71 -37.54 27.43
N SER A 484 -27.63 -37.16 26.17
CA SER A 484 -28.80 -36.98 25.32
C SER A 484 -29.31 -38.35 24.85
N THR A 485 -30.60 -38.62 25.00
CA THR A 485 -31.21 -39.92 24.65
C THR A 485 -32.53 -39.70 23.92
N GLU A 486 -32.68 -40.35 22.76
CA GLU A 486 -33.88 -40.33 21.91
C GLU A 486 -35.17 -40.40 22.74
N GLY A 487 -36.09 -39.47 22.49
CA GLY A 487 -37.43 -39.45 23.07
C GLY A 487 -37.47 -39.17 24.57
N SER A 488 -36.41 -38.62 25.14
CA SER A 488 -36.32 -38.29 26.56
C SER A 488 -35.55 -36.98 26.81
N SER A 489 -34.39 -37.04 27.48
CA SER A 489 -33.54 -35.87 27.70
C SER A 489 -32.78 -35.54 26.43
N GLU A 490 -33.22 -34.52 25.69
CA GLU A 490 -32.54 -34.00 24.49
C GLU A 490 -32.11 -32.56 24.72
N LEU A 491 -30.98 -32.19 24.13
CA LEU A 491 -30.16 -31.07 24.60
C LEU A 491 -29.89 -30.06 23.49
N GLY A 492 -29.67 -28.81 23.88
CA GLY A 492 -29.31 -27.73 22.98
C GLY A 492 -28.56 -26.62 23.68
N GLN A 493 -28.14 -25.64 22.89
CA GLN A 493 -27.35 -24.51 23.34
C GLN A 493 -27.67 -23.29 22.48
N SER A 494 -27.58 -22.11 23.07
CA SER A 494 -27.67 -20.84 22.34
C SER A 494 -26.37 -20.05 22.44
N LEU A 495 -26.14 -19.21 21.45
CA LEU A 495 -24.99 -18.35 21.30
C LEU A 495 -25.47 -16.95 20.91
N THR A 496 -24.94 -15.93 21.58
CA THR A 496 -25.04 -14.55 21.09
C THR A 496 -23.85 -14.30 20.15
N ALA A 497 -24.12 -13.94 18.90
CA ALA A 497 -23.09 -13.66 17.90
C ALA A 497 -22.19 -12.49 18.36
N PRO A 498 -20.86 -12.64 18.36
CA PRO A 498 -19.96 -11.61 18.88
C PRO A 498 -19.58 -10.56 17.83
N CYS A 499 -19.91 -10.81 16.56
CA CYS A 499 -19.48 -10.04 15.41
C CYS A 499 -20.49 -10.14 14.26
N ASP A 500 -20.40 -9.21 13.31
CA ASP A 500 -21.20 -9.24 12.07
C ASP A 500 -20.55 -10.17 11.05
N GLY A 501 -21.28 -11.15 10.53
CA GLY A 501 -20.73 -12.14 9.60
C GLY A 501 -21.70 -13.26 9.26
N THR A 502 -21.18 -14.44 8.94
CA THR A 502 -21.99 -15.63 8.70
C THR A 502 -21.58 -16.78 9.61
N LEU A 503 -22.48 -17.35 10.39
CA LEU A 503 -22.23 -18.62 11.09
C LEU A 503 -22.14 -19.75 10.07
N THR A 504 -21.03 -20.49 10.05
CA THR A 504 -20.74 -21.52 9.03
C THR A 504 -20.76 -22.94 9.59
N SER A 505 -20.34 -23.15 10.84
CA SER A 505 -20.42 -24.45 11.48
C SER A 505 -20.58 -24.36 13.00
N ILE A 506 -21.15 -25.43 13.56
CA ILE A 506 -21.26 -25.65 15.01
C ILE A 506 -20.60 -26.99 15.30
N ALA A 507 -19.68 -27.03 16.25
CA ALA A 507 -19.08 -28.26 16.75
C ALA A 507 -19.32 -28.41 18.24
N THR A 508 -19.54 -29.64 18.70
CA THR A 508 -19.74 -29.96 20.12
C THR A 508 -18.86 -31.13 20.52
N ASP A 509 -18.38 -31.10 21.75
CA ASP A 509 -17.52 -32.16 22.30
C ASP A 509 -18.36 -33.35 22.78
N ILE A 510 -18.06 -34.53 22.24
CA ILE A 510 -18.79 -35.77 22.52
C ILE A 510 -17.88 -36.77 23.21
N TYR A 511 -18.32 -37.25 24.38
CA TYR A 511 -17.54 -38.14 25.24
C TYR A 511 -17.60 -39.62 24.76
N GLY A 512 -16.48 -40.15 24.25
CA GLY A 512 -16.30 -41.59 24.00
C GLY A 512 -16.24 -42.41 25.30
N PRO A 513 -16.73 -43.67 25.34
CA PRO A 513 -16.79 -44.46 26.56
C PRO A 513 -15.42 -45.08 26.88
N ALA A 514 -15.10 -45.19 28.18
CA ALA A 514 -13.82 -45.72 28.66
C ALA A 514 -13.59 -47.23 28.40
N ASP A 515 -14.53 -47.93 27.77
CA ASP A 515 -14.55 -49.39 27.58
C ASP A 515 -14.37 -49.84 26.12
N ASN A 516 -13.94 -48.95 25.21
CA ASN A 516 -13.86 -49.18 23.76
C ASN A 516 -15.21 -49.54 23.10
N ALA A 517 -16.36 -49.27 23.75
CA ALA A 517 -17.65 -49.38 23.08
C ALA A 517 -17.82 -48.26 22.06
N THR A 518 -18.44 -48.55 20.91
CA THR A 518 -18.75 -47.54 19.90
C THR A 518 -20.20 -47.10 20.08
N TRP A 519 -20.45 -45.81 20.30
CA TRP A 519 -21.82 -45.28 20.31
C TRP A 519 -22.25 -44.97 18.88
N THR A 520 -23.44 -45.42 18.51
CA THR A 520 -24.08 -45.10 17.24
C THR A 520 -25.38 -44.36 17.52
N SER A 521 -25.59 -43.24 16.83
CA SER A 521 -26.78 -42.41 16.97
C SER A 521 -27.09 -41.67 15.69
N SER A 522 -28.36 -41.48 15.41
CA SER A 522 -28.83 -40.66 14.29
C SER A 522 -29.86 -39.64 14.76
N GLY A 523 -29.94 -38.52 14.06
CA GLY A 523 -30.89 -37.45 14.36
C GLY A 523 -30.69 -36.25 13.45
N THR A 524 -31.24 -35.11 13.87
CA THR A 524 -31.11 -33.82 13.18
C THR A 524 -30.62 -32.75 14.16
N LEU A 525 -29.53 -32.06 13.83
CA LEU A 525 -29.16 -30.82 14.49
C LEU A 525 -30.02 -29.70 13.90
N ARG A 526 -30.94 -29.16 14.68
CA ARG A 526 -31.83 -28.07 14.26
C ARG A 526 -31.29 -26.74 14.79
N VAL A 527 -31.30 -25.72 13.94
CA VAL A 527 -30.80 -24.38 14.26
C VAL A 527 -31.94 -23.38 14.14
N TYR A 528 -32.09 -22.48 15.11
CA TYR A 528 -33.19 -21.54 15.25
C TYR A 528 -32.69 -20.12 15.51
N ALA A 529 -33.44 -19.13 15.05
CA ALA A 529 -33.25 -17.73 15.45
C ALA A 529 -33.87 -17.44 16.82
N GLY A 530 -33.16 -16.71 17.67
CA GLY A 530 -33.56 -16.29 19.00
C GLY A 530 -33.15 -17.25 20.11
N ALA A 531 -33.46 -16.89 21.36
CA ALA A 531 -33.17 -17.69 22.55
C ALA A 531 -34.20 -18.82 22.72
N GLY A 532 -33.83 -20.04 22.32
CA GLY A 532 -34.68 -21.23 22.37
C GLY A 532 -35.18 -21.69 21.00
N THR A 533 -36.06 -22.70 21.01
CA THR A 533 -36.55 -23.44 19.83
C THR A 533 -37.89 -22.92 19.30
N ALA A 534 -38.39 -21.78 19.81
CA ALA A 534 -39.68 -21.21 19.44
C ALA A 534 -39.62 -20.25 18.24
N GLY A 535 -38.42 -19.82 17.84
CA GLY A 535 -38.21 -18.94 16.70
C GLY A 535 -38.16 -19.69 15.36
N PRO A 536 -37.99 -18.97 14.23
CA PRO A 536 -37.83 -19.58 12.92
C PRO A 536 -36.67 -20.57 12.88
N GLU A 537 -36.88 -21.75 12.29
CA GLU A 537 -35.81 -22.71 11.98
C GLU A 537 -34.97 -22.16 10.81
N LEU A 538 -33.67 -22.02 11.04
CA LEU A 538 -32.67 -21.50 10.09
C LEU A 538 -32.00 -22.62 9.29
N ASP A 539 -31.77 -23.78 9.92
CA ASP A 539 -31.22 -24.96 9.26
C ASP A 539 -31.57 -26.26 10.01
N ALA A 540 -31.49 -27.38 9.31
CA ALA A 540 -31.74 -28.72 9.84
C ALA A 540 -30.76 -29.73 9.22
N ILE A 541 -29.75 -30.10 10.00
CA ILE A 541 -28.61 -30.90 9.53
C ILE A 541 -28.79 -32.36 10.02
N PRO A 542 -29.11 -33.31 9.13
CA PRO A 542 -29.20 -34.71 9.52
C PRO A 542 -27.81 -35.26 9.84
N PHE A 543 -27.72 -36.09 10.88
CA PHE A 543 -26.48 -36.76 11.28
C PHE A 543 -26.69 -38.26 11.53
N ASP A 544 -25.64 -39.03 11.23
CA ASP A 544 -25.46 -40.43 11.60
C ASP A 544 -24.03 -40.58 12.11
N LEU A 545 -23.88 -40.69 13.42
CA LEU A 545 -22.60 -40.57 14.11
C LEU A 545 -22.19 -41.88 14.75
N THR A 546 -20.91 -42.18 14.62
CA THR A 546 -20.23 -43.30 15.26
C THR A 546 -19.03 -42.75 16.02
N VAL A 547 -19.12 -42.67 17.35
CA VAL A 547 -18.09 -42.02 18.19
C VAL A 547 -17.31 -43.08 18.97
N ALA A 548 -15.98 -43.07 18.82
CA ALA A 548 -15.07 -44.06 19.42
C ALA A 548 -14.09 -43.46 20.43
N ASP A 549 -13.76 -42.17 20.31
CA ASP A 549 -12.84 -41.42 21.19
C ASP A 549 -13.44 -40.03 21.47
N TRP A 550 -12.84 -39.26 22.39
CA TRP A 550 -13.26 -37.87 22.67
C TRP A 550 -12.86 -36.96 21.52
N ASP A 551 -13.83 -36.32 20.88
CA ASP A 551 -13.57 -35.39 19.79
C ASP A 551 -14.67 -34.34 19.66
N PHE A 552 -14.31 -33.18 19.10
CA PHE A 552 -15.28 -32.21 18.63
C PHE A 552 -15.87 -32.72 17.32
N VAL A 553 -17.18 -32.97 17.31
CA VAL A 553 -17.89 -33.32 16.08
C VAL A 553 -18.45 -32.04 15.49
N GLU A 554 -17.96 -31.69 14.30
CA GLU A 554 -18.37 -30.51 13.54
C GLU A 554 -19.58 -30.80 12.64
N PHE A 555 -20.56 -29.91 12.69
CA PHE A 555 -21.73 -29.86 11.84
C PHE A 555 -21.69 -28.58 11.01
N ALA A 556 -21.35 -28.71 9.73
CA ALA A 556 -21.41 -27.60 8.78
C ALA A 556 -22.88 -27.27 8.47
N LEU A 557 -23.22 -25.99 8.48
CA LEU A 557 -24.54 -25.50 8.06
C LEU A 557 -24.71 -25.71 6.55
N THR A 558 -25.88 -26.16 6.13
CA THR A 558 -26.27 -26.37 4.73
C THR A 558 -26.21 -25.06 3.94
N THR A 559 -26.62 -23.97 4.59
CA THR A 559 -26.46 -22.59 4.10
C THR A 559 -25.92 -21.75 5.25
N PRO A 560 -24.79 -21.04 5.09
CA PRO A 560 -24.29 -20.13 6.12
C PRO A 560 -25.38 -19.15 6.58
N VAL A 561 -25.49 -18.95 7.89
CA VAL A 561 -26.54 -18.12 8.49
C VAL A 561 -25.96 -16.72 8.75
N SER A 562 -26.49 -15.69 8.10
CA SER A 562 -26.13 -14.30 8.39
C SER A 562 -26.51 -13.92 9.80
N VAL A 563 -25.57 -13.30 10.53
CA VAL A 563 -25.75 -12.86 11.91
C VAL A 563 -25.15 -11.47 12.10
N ASN A 564 -25.83 -10.63 12.86
CA ASN A 564 -25.29 -9.38 13.38
C ASN A 564 -24.79 -9.58 14.81
N ALA A 565 -23.83 -8.78 15.25
CA ALA A 565 -23.34 -8.77 16.62
C ALA A 565 -24.51 -8.52 17.59
N GLY A 566 -24.72 -9.45 18.52
CA GLY A 566 -25.83 -9.44 19.45
C GLY A 566 -27.03 -10.31 19.04
N ASP A 567 -27.10 -10.81 17.81
CA ASP A 567 -28.11 -11.80 17.42
C ASP A 567 -27.93 -13.09 18.22
N VAL A 568 -29.05 -13.71 18.61
CA VAL A 568 -29.03 -14.98 19.32
C VAL A 568 -29.39 -16.10 18.37
N VAL A 569 -28.54 -17.13 18.28
CA VAL A 569 -28.79 -18.35 17.52
C VAL A 569 -28.82 -19.53 18.48
N THR A 570 -29.78 -20.42 18.29
CA THR A 570 -29.95 -21.63 19.13
C THR A 570 -29.80 -22.88 18.27
N TRP A 571 -29.05 -23.88 18.73
CA TRP A 571 -29.07 -25.22 18.16
C TRP A 571 -29.57 -26.26 19.14
N PHE A 572 -30.26 -27.27 18.63
CA PHE A 572 -30.90 -28.33 19.39
C PHE A 572 -30.72 -29.67 18.69
N PHE A 573 -30.30 -30.70 19.42
CA PHE A 573 -30.12 -32.05 18.88
C PHE A 573 -31.41 -32.85 19.03
N ASP A 574 -32.11 -33.09 17.91
CA ASP A 574 -33.36 -33.85 17.79
C ASP A 574 -33.02 -35.31 17.39
N PHE A 575 -33.04 -36.26 18.32
CA PHE A 575 -32.56 -37.63 18.09
C PHE A 575 -33.65 -38.53 17.50
N ASP A 576 -33.31 -39.24 16.43
CA ASP A 576 -34.14 -40.29 15.82
C ASP A 576 -33.81 -41.69 16.35
N ALA A 577 -32.55 -41.92 16.76
CA ALA A 577 -32.10 -43.19 17.32
C ALA A 577 -30.85 -43.02 18.20
N GLY A 578 -30.83 -43.72 19.33
CA GLY A 578 -29.61 -43.89 20.15
C GLY A 578 -29.41 -42.81 21.21
N ALA A 579 -28.15 -42.64 21.65
CA ALA A 579 -27.80 -41.70 22.72
C ALA A 579 -26.35 -41.23 22.62
N LEU A 580 -26.11 -39.93 22.85
CA LEU A 580 -24.77 -39.34 22.87
C LEU A 580 -24.53 -38.54 24.16
N PRO A 581 -23.36 -38.70 24.80
CA PRO A 581 -22.97 -37.87 25.93
C PRO A 581 -22.26 -36.58 25.47
N PHE A 582 -22.80 -35.44 25.87
CA PHE A 582 -22.23 -34.12 25.63
C PHE A 582 -21.57 -33.59 26.91
N THR A 583 -20.48 -32.83 26.77
CA THR A 583 -19.79 -32.20 27.90
C THR A 583 -20.35 -30.80 28.20
N TYR A 584 -20.39 -30.44 29.47
CA TYR A 584 -20.94 -29.20 30.00
C TYR A 584 -20.08 -28.60 31.11
N ALA A 585 -20.19 -27.30 31.28
CA ALA A 585 -19.65 -26.55 32.40
C ALA A 585 -20.77 -26.11 33.37
N GLU A 586 -20.49 -26.18 34.68
CA GLU A 586 -21.31 -25.60 35.75
C GLU A 586 -20.83 -24.17 36.04
N ALA A 587 -21.75 -23.20 36.02
CA ALA A 587 -21.49 -21.82 36.44
C ALA A 587 -20.39 -21.04 35.67
N ASP A 588 -20.00 -21.47 34.48
CA ASP A 588 -19.11 -20.75 33.56
C ASP A 588 -19.79 -20.47 32.20
N PRO A 589 -20.80 -19.57 32.14
CA PRO A 589 -21.55 -19.33 30.91
C PRO A 589 -20.77 -18.45 29.93
N TYR A 590 -20.77 -18.83 28.65
CA TYR A 590 -20.45 -17.91 27.56
C TYR A 590 -21.41 -16.72 27.63
N ALA A 591 -20.90 -15.50 27.45
CA ALA A 591 -21.69 -14.29 27.62
C ALA A 591 -22.89 -14.27 26.63
N GLY A 592 -24.11 -14.32 27.18
CA GLY A 592 -25.35 -14.35 26.39
C GLY A 592 -25.76 -15.72 25.83
N GLY A 593 -24.99 -16.78 26.09
CA GLY A 593 -25.37 -18.16 25.77
C GLY A 593 -26.28 -18.79 26.82
N THR A 594 -27.01 -19.84 26.45
CA THR A 594 -27.92 -20.56 27.36
C THR A 594 -28.13 -22.01 26.92
N ALA A 595 -27.88 -22.96 27.82
CA ALA A 595 -28.19 -24.37 27.61
C ALA A 595 -29.69 -24.67 27.67
N LEU A 596 -30.11 -25.68 26.92
CA LEU A 596 -31.50 -26.12 26.77
C LEU A 596 -31.62 -27.62 27.03
N ILE A 597 -32.75 -28.00 27.63
CA ILE A 597 -33.13 -29.40 27.83
C ILE A 597 -34.62 -29.59 27.55
N SER A 598 -34.94 -30.61 26.76
CA SER A 598 -36.28 -31.18 26.63
C SER A 598 -36.35 -32.50 27.40
N PHE A 599 -37.51 -32.84 27.96
CA PHE A 599 -37.74 -34.11 28.65
C PHE A 599 -38.66 -35.07 27.89
N ASP A 600 -39.26 -34.60 26.79
CA ASP A 600 -40.12 -35.40 25.90
C ASP A 600 -39.46 -35.67 24.54
N GLY A 601 -38.17 -35.33 24.41
CA GLY A 601 -37.40 -35.42 23.17
C GLY A 601 -37.76 -34.38 22.11
N THR A 602 -38.83 -33.60 22.27
CA THR A 602 -39.25 -32.67 21.22
C THR A 602 -38.57 -31.31 21.35
N PRO A 603 -38.13 -30.69 20.24
CA PRO A 603 -37.59 -29.33 20.28
C PRO A 603 -38.59 -28.32 20.87
N GLY A 604 -39.88 -28.44 20.57
CA GLY A 604 -40.93 -27.55 21.09
C GLY A 604 -41.18 -27.65 22.60
N GLY A 605 -40.71 -28.73 23.25
CA GLY A 605 -40.73 -28.93 24.69
C GLY A 605 -39.46 -28.43 25.41
N ALA A 606 -38.47 -27.92 24.66
CA ALA A 606 -37.20 -27.48 25.23
C ALA A 606 -37.37 -26.29 26.17
N SER A 607 -36.71 -26.36 27.31
CA SER A 607 -36.70 -25.33 28.35
C SER A 607 -35.28 -25.02 28.79
N THR A 608 -35.11 -23.87 29.41
CA THR A 608 -33.81 -23.34 29.84
C THR A 608 -33.19 -24.22 30.92
N TRP A 609 -31.98 -24.74 30.70
CA TRP A 609 -31.25 -25.50 31.71
C TRP A 609 -30.32 -24.58 32.51
N THR A 610 -30.90 -23.91 33.50
CA THR A 610 -30.21 -22.84 34.25
C THR A 610 -28.93 -23.33 34.93
N GLY A 611 -27.84 -22.58 34.78
CA GLY A 611 -26.56 -22.82 35.46
C GLY A 611 -25.62 -23.78 34.74
N ASN A 612 -25.96 -24.20 33.51
CA ASN A 612 -25.16 -25.11 32.69
C ASN A 612 -24.92 -24.49 31.32
N ASP A 613 -23.78 -24.82 30.72
CA ASP A 613 -23.39 -24.38 29.37
C ASP A 613 -22.71 -25.53 28.63
N MET A 614 -23.12 -25.81 27.39
CA MET A 614 -22.54 -26.90 26.60
C MET A 614 -21.13 -26.50 26.14
N ARG A 615 -20.20 -27.45 26.04
CA ARG A 615 -18.91 -27.21 25.38
C ARG A 615 -19.09 -27.20 23.86
N PHE A 616 -18.72 -26.09 23.20
CA PHE A 616 -18.93 -25.93 21.76
C PHE A 616 -17.83 -25.09 21.09
N ARG A 617 -17.76 -25.21 19.75
CA ARG A 617 -17.10 -24.27 18.85
C ARG A 617 -18.10 -23.80 17.80
N ALA A 618 -18.13 -22.51 17.53
CA ALA A 618 -18.92 -21.92 16.46
C ALA A 618 -17.97 -21.18 15.51
N SER A 619 -18.01 -21.53 14.22
CA SER A 619 -17.16 -20.93 13.20
C SER A 619 -17.91 -19.86 12.43
N PHE A 620 -17.25 -18.75 12.14
CA PHE A 620 -17.81 -17.61 11.44
C PHE A 620 -17.00 -17.31 10.17
N GLY A 621 -17.72 -16.92 9.12
CA GLY A 621 -17.19 -16.33 7.90
C GLY A 621 -17.30 -14.81 7.95
N ALA A 622 -16.45 -14.14 7.18
CA ALA A 622 -16.53 -12.70 6.99
C ALA A 622 -17.90 -12.30 6.40
N PRO A 623 -18.41 -11.09 6.69
CA PRO A 623 -19.67 -10.63 6.12
C PRO A 623 -19.60 -10.61 4.58
N THR A 624 -20.72 -10.93 3.94
CA THR A 624 -20.88 -10.73 2.50
C THR A 624 -21.00 -9.23 2.24
N LEU A 625 -19.96 -8.64 1.66
CA LEU A 625 -19.94 -7.23 1.31
C LEU A 625 -20.45 -7.04 -0.10
N TRP A 626 -21.18 -5.95 -0.35
CA TRP A 626 -21.63 -5.56 -1.69
C TRP A 626 -20.49 -5.08 -2.60
N VAL A 627 -19.26 -4.98 -2.07
CA VAL A 627 -18.05 -4.61 -2.79
C VAL A 627 -16.91 -5.59 -2.50
N ALA A 628 -16.21 -6.05 -3.54
CA ALA A 628 -15.14 -7.05 -3.43
C ALA A 628 -13.98 -6.76 -4.41
N PRO A 629 -12.82 -6.28 -3.93
CA PRO A 629 -11.64 -6.07 -4.76
C PRO A 629 -10.79 -7.34 -4.95
N SER A 630 -10.12 -7.46 -6.10
CA SER A 630 -9.17 -8.53 -6.41
C SER A 630 -8.15 -8.13 -7.50
N PRO A 631 -6.84 -8.39 -7.33
CA PRO A 631 -6.20 -8.96 -6.13
C PRO A 631 -6.13 -7.96 -4.96
N VAL A 632 -5.92 -8.45 -3.74
CA VAL A 632 -5.83 -7.62 -2.51
C VAL A 632 -4.39 -7.31 -2.07
N ALA A 633 -3.39 -7.79 -2.80
CA ALA A 633 -1.99 -7.45 -2.60
C ALA A 633 -1.20 -7.74 -3.88
N GLY A 634 -0.04 -7.11 -4.02
CA GLY A 634 0.87 -7.37 -5.13
C GLY A 634 2.11 -6.48 -5.11
N THR A 635 2.89 -6.60 -6.18
CA THR A 635 4.09 -5.79 -6.42
C THR A 635 4.04 -5.20 -7.83
N VAL A 636 4.42 -3.94 -7.98
CA VAL A 636 4.47 -3.22 -9.26
C VAL A 636 5.91 -2.76 -9.52
N ALA A 637 6.50 -3.27 -10.59
CA ALA A 637 7.85 -2.89 -11.01
C ALA A 637 7.95 -1.39 -11.36
N PRO A 638 9.15 -0.78 -11.28
CA PRO A 638 9.41 0.58 -11.73
C PRO A 638 8.81 0.89 -13.10
N GLY A 639 8.16 2.05 -13.23
CA GLY A 639 7.51 2.52 -14.46
C GLY A 639 6.31 1.68 -14.93
N SER A 640 5.82 0.73 -14.13
CA SER A 640 4.74 -0.18 -14.50
C SER A 640 3.45 0.10 -13.72
N SER A 641 2.36 -0.56 -14.10
CA SER A 641 1.07 -0.50 -13.43
C SER A 641 0.37 -1.85 -13.39
N ALA A 642 -0.44 -2.10 -12.37
CA ALA A 642 -1.25 -3.30 -12.22
C ALA A 642 -2.74 -2.95 -12.06
N PRO A 643 -3.65 -3.64 -12.79
CA PRO A 643 -5.09 -3.47 -12.63
C PRO A 643 -5.63 -4.30 -11.46
N ILE A 644 -6.66 -3.79 -10.82
CA ILE A 644 -7.40 -4.38 -9.70
C ILE A 644 -8.88 -4.30 -10.06
N ALA A 645 -9.53 -5.45 -10.16
CA ALA A 645 -10.96 -5.54 -10.39
C ALA A 645 -11.71 -5.31 -9.07
N VAL A 646 -12.74 -4.48 -9.10
CA VAL A 646 -13.61 -4.19 -7.94
C VAL A 646 -15.02 -4.61 -8.33
N ALA A 647 -15.49 -5.74 -7.80
CA ALA A 647 -16.82 -6.25 -8.07
C ALA A 647 -17.86 -5.59 -7.15
N PHE A 648 -19.04 -5.31 -7.69
CA PHE A 648 -20.19 -4.72 -7.01
C PHE A 648 -21.40 -5.64 -7.12
N ASP A 649 -22.12 -5.86 -6.03
CA ASP A 649 -23.32 -6.70 -5.97
C ASP A 649 -24.43 -6.05 -5.14
N ALA A 650 -25.52 -5.68 -5.80
CA ALA A 650 -26.72 -5.10 -5.20
C ALA A 650 -27.86 -6.11 -5.02
N ALA A 651 -27.59 -7.42 -5.03
CA ALA A 651 -28.58 -8.49 -4.86
C ALA A 651 -29.46 -8.32 -3.61
N ASP A 652 -28.84 -7.98 -2.49
CA ASP A 652 -29.47 -7.88 -1.17
C ASP A 652 -29.55 -6.44 -0.64
N LEU A 653 -29.35 -5.45 -1.53
CA LEU A 653 -29.39 -4.03 -1.16
C LEU A 653 -30.77 -3.43 -1.47
N ALA A 654 -31.28 -2.64 -0.53
CA ALA A 654 -32.44 -1.80 -0.75
C ALA A 654 -32.06 -0.56 -1.58
N GLU A 655 -33.06 0.18 -2.05
CA GLU A 655 -32.82 1.50 -2.65
C GLU A 655 -32.10 2.41 -1.65
N GLY A 656 -31.02 3.06 -2.07
CA GLY A 656 -30.21 3.88 -1.19
C GLY A 656 -28.77 4.06 -1.66
N ALA A 657 -28.00 4.86 -0.90
CA ALA A 657 -26.58 5.04 -1.13
C ALA A 657 -25.78 4.18 -0.15
N TYR A 658 -24.76 3.52 -0.68
CA TYR A 658 -23.83 2.66 0.04
C TYR A 658 -22.41 3.15 -0.21
N THR A 659 -21.61 3.25 0.85
CA THR A 659 -20.24 3.76 0.77
C THR A 659 -19.24 2.76 1.31
N ALA A 660 -18.04 2.74 0.72
CA ALA A 660 -16.90 1.95 1.19
C ALA A 660 -15.60 2.67 0.82
N ASP A 661 -14.52 2.38 1.52
CA ASP A 661 -13.19 2.89 1.21
C ASP A 661 -12.27 1.73 0.81
N LEU A 662 -11.65 1.82 -0.38
CA LEU A 662 -10.51 0.98 -0.74
C LEU A 662 -9.24 1.61 -0.20
N VAL A 663 -8.65 0.99 0.82
CA VAL A 663 -7.45 1.48 1.50
C VAL A 663 -6.25 0.68 1.05
N PHE A 664 -5.39 1.29 0.23
CA PHE A 664 -4.11 0.75 -0.16
C PHE A 664 -3.08 1.05 0.92
N SER A 665 -2.32 0.05 1.39
CA SER A 665 -1.09 0.24 2.14
C SER A 665 0.09 -0.03 1.22
N THR A 666 1.08 0.87 1.17
CA THR A 666 2.20 0.76 0.24
C THR A 666 3.55 0.98 0.92
N ASN A 667 4.63 0.56 0.27
CA ASN A 667 6.00 0.87 0.68
C ASN A 667 6.55 2.19 0.11
N ASP A 668 5.71 3.06 -0.46
CA ASP A 668 6.08 4.44 -0.79
C ASP A 668 6.18 5.25 0.51
N PRO A 669 7.37 5.78 0.87
CA PRO A 669 7.58 6.50 2.13
C PRO A 669 6.82 7.83 2.22
N THR A 670 6.25 8.32 1.12
CA THR A 670 5.43 9.53 1.06
C THR A 670 3.94 9.24 0.94
N GLN A 671 3.55 8.01 0.60
CA GLN A 671 2.18 7.54 0.43
C GLN A 671 2.00 6.12 0.99
N GLU A 672 2.32 5.95 2.28
CA GLU A 672 2.16 4.68 3.00
C GLU A 672 0.69 4.19 3.00
N THR A 673 -0.26 5.11 2.82
CA THR A 673 -1.68 4.80 2.64
C THR A 673 -2.31 5.66 1.55
N ILE A 674 -3.11 5.04 0.68
CA ILE A 674 -3.93 5.72 -0.34
C ILE A 674 -5.36 5.21 -0.22
N THR A 675 -6.32 6.12 -0.03
CA THR A 675 -7.75 5.77 0.05
C THR A 675 -8.45 6.15 -1.24
N VAL A 676 -9.19 5.20 -1.82
CA VAL A 676 -10.11 5.40 -2.94
C VAL A 676 -11.53 5.21 -2.42
N PRO A 677 -12.30 6.29 -2.20
CA PRO A 677 -13.69 6.18 -1.77
C PRO A 677 -14.56 5.58 -2.88
N ILE A 678 -15.55 4.81 -2.46
CA ILE A 678 -16.54 4.13 -3.29
C ILE A 678 -17.92 4.58 -2.86
N THR A 679 -18.73 5.02 -3.83
CA THR A 679 -20.17 5.27 -3.64
C THR A 679 -20.97 4.42 -4.63
N LEU A 680 -21.77 3.49 -4.11
CA LEU A 680 -22.77 2.73 -4.87
C LEU A 680 -24.16 3.29 -4.58
N THR A 681 -24.86 3.76 -5.61
CA THR A 681 -26.29 4.12 -5.50
C THR A 681 -27.14 2.96 -6.04
N VAL A 682 -28.07 2.47 -5.23
CA VAL A 682 -29.05 1.46 -5.64
C VAL A 682 -30.36 2.17 -5.96
N ASP A 683 -30.81 2.09 -7.22
CA ASP A 683 -32.05 2.72 -7.68
C ASP A 683 -33.25 1.76 -7.67
N ASP A 684 -34.46 2.33 -7.54
CA ASP A 684 -35.73 1.61 -7.62
C ASP A 684 -36.22 1.37 -9.06
N GLY A 685 -35.45 1.82 -10.06
CA GLY A 685 -35.80 1.78 -11.48
C GLY A 685 -36.90 2.75 -11.93
N SER A 686 -37.25 3.79 -11.14
CA SER A 686 -38.33 4.75 -11.43
C SER A 686 -38.07 5.72 -12.59
N GLY A 687 -36.81 5.94 -12.99
CA GLY A 687 -36.42 6.88 -14.05
C GLY A 687 -36.32 8.35 -13.60
N GLU A 688 -36.30 8.61 -12.30
CA GLU A 688 -35.98 9.92 -11.72
C GLU A 688 -34.49 10.26 -11.92
N VAL A 689 -34.16 11.50 -12.33
CA VAL A 689 -32.76 11.92 -12.46
C VAL A 689 -32.28 12.44 -11.11
N SER A 690 -31.55 11.61 -10.37
CA SER A 690 -30.99 11.94 -9.07
C SER A 690 -29.47 11.89 -9.04
N ILE A 691 -28.87 12.66 -8.13
CA ILE A 691 -27.48 12.53 -7.71
C ILE A 691 -27.44 12.67 -6.20
N VAL A 692 -26.60 11.87 -5.54
CA VAL A 692 -26.22 12.12 -4.16
C VAL A 692 -25.02 13.06 -4.18
N ILE A 693 -25.19 14.22 -3.57
CA ILE A 693 -24.12 15.15 -3.26
C ILE A 693 -23.60 14.80 -1.87
N ASP A 694 -22.45 14.17 -1.83
CA ASP A 694 -21.71 13.79 -0.62
C ASP A 694 -20.48 14.70 -0.41
N GLY A 695 -19.63 14.31 0.55
CA GLY A 695 -18.39 15.01 0.89
C GLY A 695 -18.57 16.21 1.81
N ARG A 696 -17.46 16.90 2.07
CA ARG A 696 -17.38 17.96 3.07
C ARG A 696 -18.31 19.14 2.78
N LEU A 697 -18.68 19.85 3.85
CA LEU A 697 -19.44 21.10 3.78
C LEU A 697 -18.76 22.12 2.86
N GLY A 698 -19.55 22.88 2.09
CA GLY A 698 -19.02 23.92 1.22
C GLY A 698 -19.86 24.21 -0.01
N PHE A 699 -19.21 24.79 -1.01
CA PHE A 699 -19.85 25.11 -2.29
C PHE A 699 -19.97 23.89 -3.19
N ARG A 700 -20.98 23.93 -4.05
CA ARG A 700 -21.17 23.04 -5.19
C ARG A 700 -21.45 23.88 -6.43
N TYR A 701 -20.94 23.41 -7.57
CA TYR A 701 -21.21 23.98 -8.89
C TYR A 701 -22.05 22.96 -9.65
N LEU A 702 -23.27 23.34 -9.98
CA LEU A 702 -24.32 22.42 -10.40
C LEU A 702 -25.07 22.97 -11.61
N GLY A 703 -25.89 22.15 -12.26
CA GLY A 703 -26.81 22.59 -13.30
C GLY A 703 -28.05 21.72 -13.39
N ALA A 704 -29.09 22.19 -14.07
CA ALA A 704 -30.33 21.44 -14.20
C ALA A 704 -30.21 20.36 -15.30
N PRO A 705 -30.48 19.07 -15.02
CA PRO A 705 -30.48 18.01 -16.03
C PRO A 705 -31.82 17.89 -16.78
N ALA A 706 -32.81 18.70 -16.41
CA ALA A 706 -34.15 18.70 -16.95
C ALA A 706 -34.65 20.14 -17.16
N ASP A 707 -35.42 20.36 -18.23
CA ASP A 707 -36.02 21.67 -18.51
C ASP A 707 -37.08 22.00 -17.46
N GLY A 708 -37.10 23.26 -17.01
CA GLY A 708 -38.11 23.76 -16.08
C GLY A 708 -37.83 23.55 -14.59
N VAL A 709 -36.65 23.03 -14.20
CA VAL A 709 -36.22 23.03 -12.79
C VAL A 709 -36.15 24.47 -12.27
N THR A 710 -36.74 24.72 -11.10
CA THR A 710 -36.86 26.05 -10.50
C THR A 710 -36.07 26.19 -9.19
N VAL A 711 -35.87 27.43 -8.75
CA VAL A 711 -35.37 27.73 -7.39
C VAL A 711 -36.31 27.19 -6.31
N ASP A 712 -37.61 27.05 -6.61
CA ASP A 712 -38.57 26.47 -5.68
C ASP A 712 -38.29 24.97 -5.47
N ASP A 713 -38.00 24.24 -6.56
CA ASP A 713 -37.60 22.83 -6.51
C ASP A 713 -36.29 22.66 -5.72
N LEU A 714 -35.29 23.51 -5.96
CA LEU A 714 -34.04 23.51 -5.18
C LEU A 714 -34.31 23.78 -3.70
N ALA A 715 -35.18 24.73 -3.37
CA ALA A 715 -35.53 25.05 -1.99
C ALA A 715 -36.26 23.90 -1.27
N ASP A 716 -36.90 23.00 -2.01
CA ASP A 716 -37.47 21.77 -1.47
C ASP A 716 -36.39 20.73 -1.14
N MET A 717 -35.36 20.60 -2.00
CA MET A 717 -34.23 19.66 -1.82
C MET A 717 -33.27 20.08 -0.70
N ASN A 718 -32.93 21.37 -0.60
CA ASN A 718 -32.02 21.86 0.43
C ASN A 718 -32.29 23.33 0.85
N LEU A 719 -31.63 23.83 1.90
CA LEU A 719 -31.85 25.18 2.42
C LEU A 719 -31.41 26.23 1.38
N VAL A 720 -32.36 27.07 0.96
CA VAL A 720 -32.11 28.34 0.28
C VAL A 720 -32.34 29.47 1.27
N ARG A 721 -31.38 30.40 1.40
CA ARG A 721 -31.43 31.55 2.31
C ARG A 721 -30.84 32.80 1.67
N GLY A 722 -31.23 33.97 2.17
CA GLY A 722 -30.73 35.27 1.68
C GLY A 722 -31.16 35.60 0.24
N VAL A 723 -32.15 34.85 -0.28
CA VAL A 723 -32.73 34.97 -1.62
C VAL A 723 -34.17 35.48 -1.46
N PRO A 724 -34.69 36.34 -2.36
CA PRO A 724 -36.08 36.78 -2.28
C PRO A 724 -37.06 35.59 -2.21
N GLY A 725 -37.99 35.61 -1.24
CA GLY A 725 -38.91 34.48 -0.96
C GLY A 725 -38.37 33.45 0.03
N TYR A 726 -37.05 33.32 0.18
CA TYR A 726 -36.40 32.29 1.00
C TYR A 726 -35.43 32.90 2.01
N TYR A 727 -35.89 33.10 3.24
CA TYR A 727 -35.15 33.75 4.34
C TYR A 727 -34.37 35.01 3.90
N PRO A 728 -35.03 36.04 3.33
CA PRO A 728 -34.36 37.19 2.70
C PRO A 728 -33.57 38.08 3.67
N ASN A 729 -33.74 37.90 4.99
CA ASN A 729 -33.01 38.65 6.01
C ASN A 729 -31.71 37.94 6.49
N ALA A 730 -31.37 36.78 5.92
CA ALA A 730 -30.12 36.09 6.25
C ALA A 730 -28.90 36.96 5.87
N ARG A 731 -27.78 36.79 6.60
CA ARG A 731 -26.58 37.64 6.44
C ARG A 731 -25.98 37.64 5.02
N ALA A 732 -26.17 36.56 4.26
CA ALA A 732 -25.74 36.42 2.87
C ALA A 732 -26.63 35.42 2.10
N PRO A 733 -26.82 35.59 0.78
CA PRO A 733 -27.41 34.56 -0.07
C PRO A 733 -26.51 33.32 -0.08
N ASN A 734 -27.11 32.16 -0.33
CA ASN A 734 -26.34 30.92 -0.52
C ASN A 734 -26.55 30.24 -1.87
N LEU A 735 -27.46 30.75 -2.69
CA LEU A 735 -27.73 30.25 -4.04
C LEU A 735 -27.53 31.39 -5.04
N TRP A 736 -26.69 31.14 -6.05
CA TRP A 736 -26.39 32.05 -7.14
C TRP A 736 -26.61 31.33 -8.46
N THR A 737 -27.52 31.85 -9.28
CA THR A 737 -27.98 31.20 -10.51
C THR A 737 -27.32 31.76 -11.77
N ASP A 738 -26.52 32.82 -11.64
CA ASP A 738 -25.87 33.48 -12.77
C ASP A 738 -24.50 34.07 -12.37
N TYR A 739 -23.64 34.36 -13.35
CA TYR A 739 -22.27 34.82 -13.15
C TYR A 739 -21.95 36.05 -14.00
N ASP A 740 -21.42 37.11 -13.39
CA ASP A 740 -20.93 38.30 -14.11
C ASP A 740 -19.41 38.17 -14.37
N PRO A 741 -18.97 37.93 -15.61
CA PRO A 741 -17.56 37.75 -15.95
C PRO A 741 -16.77 39.07 -15.98
N VAL A 742 -17.44 40.22 -16.03
CA VAL A 742 -16.82 41.55 -15.97
C VAL A 742 -16.50 41.93 -14.53
N ALA A 743 -17.46 41.73 -13.63
CA ALA A 743 -17.25 41.91 -12.19
C ALA A 743 -16.46 40.75 -11.55
N GLY A 744 -16.44 39.59 -12.20
CA GLY A 744 -15.84 38.37 -11.69
C GLY A 744 -16.57 37.79 -10.48
N SER A 745 -17.88 37.98 -10.41
CA SER A 745 -18.69 37.68 -9.22
C SER A 745 -20.00 37.00 -9.57
N TRP A 746 -20.46 36.13 -8.68
CA TRP A 746 -21.75 35.46 -8.79
C TRP A 746 -22.94 36.38 -8.46
N ILE A 747 -24.02 36.24 -9.23
CA ILE A 747 -25.28 36.96 -9.09
C ILE A 747 -26.26 36.09 -8.30
N PRO A 748 -26.79 36.56 -7.14
CA PRO A 748 -27.73 35.80 -6.34
C PRO A 748 -29.03 35.49 -7.09
N ALA A 749 -29.66 34.36 -6.75
CA ALA A 749 -30.96 33.99 -7.29
C ALA A 749 -32.00 35.12 -7.11
N LEU A 750 -32.81 35.34 -8.14
CA LEU A 750 -33.98 36.23 -8.13
C LEU A 750 -35.09 35.72 -7.21
N GLY A 751 -35.10 34.42 -6.91
CA GLY A 751 -35.94 33.79 -5.89
C GLY A 751 -37.14 33.05 -6.44
N THR A 752 -38.27 33.12 -5.73
CA THR A 752 -39.44 32.26 -6.02
C THR A 752 -39.88 32.31 -7.49
N GLY A 753 -40.02 31.13 -8.11
CA GLY A 753 -40.45 30.96 -9.50
C GLY A 753 -39.37 31.24 -10.57
N GLU A 754 -38.13 31.50 -10.18
CA GLU A 754 -37.00 31.55 -11.12
C GLU A 754 -36.72 30.15 -11.69
N VAL A 755 -36.65 30.05 -13.02
CA VAL A 755 -36.31 28.82 -13.75
C VAL A 755 -34.81 28.81 -14.03
N LEU A 756 -34.13 27.70 -13.74
CA LEU A 756 -32.71 27.52 -14.02
C LEU A 756 -32.48 27.38 -15.53
N ALA A 757 -31.49 28.10 -16.07
CA ALA A 757 -31.16 28.01 -17.48
C ALA A 757 -30.41 26.70 -17.78
N LEU A 758 -30.95 25.89 -18.71
CA LEU A 758 -30.28 24.67 -19.17
C LEU A 758 -28.89 24.99 -19.75
N GLY A 759 -27.92 24.13 -19.44
CA GLY A 759 -26.54 24.27 -19.92
C GLY A 759 -25.72 25.33 -19.17
N HIS A 760 -26.34 26.13 -18.29
CA HIS A 760 -25.65 27.07 -17.41
C HIS A 760 -25.43 26.46 -16.02
N GLY A 761 -24.25 26.72 -15.45
CA GLY A 761 -23.92 26.34 -14.08
C GLY A 761 -24.41 27.36 -13.07
N PHE A 762 -24.95 26.89 -11.95
CA PHE A 762 -25.25 27.68 -10.77
C PHE A 762 -24.33 27.27 -9.61
N ARG A 763 -24.08 28.20 -8.69
CA ARG A 763 -23.27 28.00 -7.50
C ARG A 763 -24.18 27.93 -6.27
N TRP A 764 -24.00 26.90 -5.44
CA TRP A 764 -24.79 26.73 -4.22
C TRP A 764 -23.88 26.38 -3.04
N GLN A 765 -23.90 27.20 -1.99
CA GLN A 765 -23.36 26.82 -0.69
C GLN A 765 -24.40 26.01 0.08
N MET A 766 -24.15 24.72 0.20
CA MET A 766 -25.09 23.78 0.81
C MET A 766 -25.02 23.82 2.34
N TYR A 767 -26.18 23.72 3.00
CA TYR A 767 -26.34 23.68 4.45
C TYR A 767 -27.34 22.60 4.83
N ASP A 768 -27.36 22.12 6.07
CA ASP A 768 -28.44 21.26 6.54
C ASP A 768 -29.74 22.04 6.78
N LYS A 769 -30.76 21.72 5.98
CA LYS A 769 -32.12 22.28 6.08
C LYS A 769 -32.79 21.94 7.42
N ASN A 770 -32.37 20.87 8.08
CA ASN A 770 -32.90 20.39 9.35
C ASN A 770 -32.06 20.83 10.57
N GLN A 771 -30.89 21.46 10.37
CA GLN A 771 -30.01 21.89 11.46
C GLN A 771 -29.66 23.39 11.43
N GLY A 772 -29.68 24.00 12.61
CA GLY A 772 -29.25 25.38 12.84
C GLY A 772 -30.34 26.44 12.71
N ASN A 773 -29.91 27.71 12.75
CA ASN A 773 -30.80 28.87 12.59
C ASN A 773 -30.68 29.37 11.16
N PRO A 774 -31.73 29.35 10.32
CA PRO A 774 -31.65 29.69 8.90
C PRO A 774 -31.13 31.12 8.61
N ASN A 775 -31.08 32.01 9.60
CA ASN A 775 -30.49 33.34 9.48
C ASN A 775 -28.97 33.39 9.74
N VAL A 776 -28.40 32.39 10.42
CA VAL A 776 -26.98 32.31 10.84
C VAL A 776 -26.37 30.89 10.78
N SER A 777 -27.04 29.90 10.15
CA SER A 777 -26.59 28.50 10.11
C SER A 777 -25.16 28.40 9.59
N LEU A 778 -24.34 27.63 10.32
CA LEU A 778 -23.04 27.11 9.91
C LEU A 778 -23.29 25.70 9.32
N GLY A 779 -22.55 25.31 8.29
CA GLY A 779 -22.77 24.04 7.57
C GLY A 779 -22.69 22.80 8.47
N TYR A 780 -23.43 21.76 8.12
CA TYR A 780 -23.30 20.41 8.68
C TYR A 780 -23.04 19.43 7.53
N GLU A 781 -22.35 18.34 7.82
CA GLU A 781 -21.96 17.32 6.85
C GLU A 781 -23.14 16.42 6.49
N PHE A 782 -23.15 15.95 5.25
CA PHE A 782 -24.29 15.30 4.62
C PHE A 782 -23.84 14.17 3.70
N PRO A 783 -24.80 13.30 3.37
CA PRO A 783 -25.25 13.23 1.98
C PRO A 783 -26.58 13.98 1.76
N VAL A 784 -26.66 14.81 0.71
CA VAL A 784 -27.90 15.44 0.19
C VAL A 784 -28.21 14.85 -1.16
N THR A 785 -29.44 14.39 -1.38
CA THR A 785 -29.86 13.97 -2.73
C THR A 785 -30.48 15.15 -3.46
N LEU A 786 -29.96 15.46 -4.65
CA LEU A 786 -30.66 16.32 -5.62
C LEU A 786 -31.39 15.41 -6.58
N SER A 787 -32.68 15.61 -6.74
CA SER A 787 -33.48 14.82 -7.66
C SER A 787 -34.53 15.69 -8.33
N THR A 788 -34.94 15.31 -9.54
CA THR A 788 -36.06 15.97 -10.19
C THR A 788 -37.00 14.94 -10.79
N PRO A 789 -38.32 15.04 -10.51
CA PRO A 789 -39.32 14.20 -11.16
C PRO A 789 -39.60 14.65 -12.60
N LEU A 790 -38.99 15.76 -13.05
CA LEU A 790 -39.11 16.24 -14.42
C LEU A 790 -38.35 15.31 -15.38
N PRO A 791 -38.88 15.06 -16.59
CA PRO A 791 -38.21 14.23 -17.58
C PRO A 791 -36.81 14.77 -17.92
N ALA A 792 -35.82 13.88 -17.95
CA ALA A 792 -34.47 14.21 -18.42
C ALA A 792 -34.52 14.91 -19.79
N ASN A 793 -33.78 16.00 -19.94
CA ASN A 793 -33.66 16.63 -21.25
C ASN A 793 -32.88 15.70 -22.20
N THR A 794 -33.31 15.67 -23.47
CA THR A 794 -32.76 14.80 -24.52
C THR A 794 -32.46 15.57 -25.81
N ALA A 795 -32.53 16.90 -25.75
CA ALA A 795 -32.29 17.79 -26.88
C ALA A 795 -31.03 18.63 -26.68
N ASP A 796 -30.30 18.87 -27.77
CA ASP A 796 -29.13 19.75 -27.80
C ASP A 796 -29.43 21.13 -27.19
N VAL A 797 -28.48 21.68 -26.44
CA VAL A 797 -28.64 22.96 -25.72
C VAL A 797 -27.63 23.99 -26.23
N ASP A 798 -28.12 25.12 -26.74
CA ASP A 798 -27.28 26.24 -27.17
C ASP A 798 -27.02 27.20 -26.00
N VAL A 799 -25.74 27.44 -25.69
CA VAL A 799 -25.30 28.38 -24.66
C VAL A 799 -24.53 29.53 -25.30
N THR A 800 -24.98 30.77 -25.07
CA THR A 800 -24.23 31.96 -25.51
C THR A 800 -23.08 32.21 -24.55
N LEU A 801 -21.86 32.24 -25.08
CA LEU A 801 -20.64 32.44 -24.31
C LEU A 801 -20.38 33.93 -24.06
N ASP A 802 -20.08 34.28 -22.82
CA ASP A 802 -19.59 35.58 -22.44
C ASP A 802 -18.12 35.76 -22.83
N THR A 803 -17.86 36.84 -23.57
CA THR A 803 -16.55 37.18 -24.12
C THR A 803 -15.93 38.43 -23.50
N ASP A 804 -16.61 39.04 -22.53
CA ASP A 804 -16.16 40.25 -21.84
C ASP A 804 -15.47 39.90 -20.51
N GLY A 805 -14.71 40.86 -19.95
CA GLY A 805 -14.04 40.68 -18.66
C GLY A 805 -13.05 39.51 -18.65
N ALA A 806 -13.17 38.62 -17.66
CA ALA A 806 -12.30 37.46 -17.51
C ALA A 806 -12.65 36.31 -18.48
N ARG A 807 -13.77 36.39 -19.22
CA ARG A 807 -14.22 35.44 -20.26
C ARG A 807 -14.51 34.02 -19.77
N PHE A 808 -14.72 33.85 -18.47
CA PHE A 808 -15.08 32.56 -17.90
C PHE A 808 -16.57 32.33 -17.95
N ASN A 809 -16.94 31.13 -18.37
CA ASN A 809 -18.30 30.65 -18.49
C ASN A 809 -18.45 29.40 -17.63
N PHE A 810 -19.48 29.36 -16.80
CA PHE A 810 -19.85 28.18 -16.01
C PHE A 810 -20.96 27.45 -16.75
N LEU A 811 -20.61 26.32 -17.35
CA LEU A 811 -21.50 25.45 -18.12
C LEU A 811 -21.90 24.26 -17.26
N ALA A 812 -22.96 23.55 -17.62
CA ALA A 812 -23.36 22.35 -16.89
C ALA A 812 -23.91 21.27 -17.79
N ASN A 813 -23.96 20.04 -17.27
CA ASN A 813 -24.60 18.92 -17.93
C ASN A 813 -26.13 19.12 -17.95
N PRO A 814 -26.74 19.36 -19.13
CA PRO A 814 -28.17 19.59 -19.22
C PRO A 814 -28.95 18.28 -19.42
N PHE A 815 -28.38 17.12 -19.11
CA PHE A 815 -28.96 15.80 -19.39
C PHE A 815 -29.01 14.91 -18.15
N GLY A 816 -29.88 13.89 -18.20
CA GLY A 816 -29.97 12.84 -17.19
C GLY A 816 -28.93 11.72 -17.34
N GLU A 817 -27.99 11.86 -18.28
CA GLU A 817 -26.89 10.92 -18.55
C GLU A 817 -25.55 11.63 -18.38
N THR A 818 -24.48 10.87 -18.13
CA THR A 818 -23.11 11.42 -18.03
C THR A 818 -22.69 12.03 -19.38
N LEU A 819 -22.17 13.25 -19.35
CA LEU A 819 -21.72 14.00 -20.52
C LEU A 819 -20.20 13.84 -20.70
N ASP A 820 -19.77 13.32 -21.85
CA ASP A 820 -18.36 13.15 -22.22
C ASP A 820 -17.78 14.48 -22.76
N LEU A 821 -16.76 15.01 -22.07
CA LEU A 821 -16.12 16.28 -22.40
C LEU A 821 -14.90 16.12 -23.33
N THR A 822 -14.40 14.91 -23.58
CA THR A 822 -13.19 14.70 -24.39
C THR A 822 -13.34 15.26 -25.82
N GLY A 823 -14.56 15.22 -26.35
CA GLY A 823 -14.93 15.73 -27.66
C GLY A 823 -15.32 17.21 -27.70
N ILE A 824 -15.26 17.97 -26.60
CA ILE A 824 -15.85 19.33 -26.57
C ILE A 824 -15.27 20.31 -27.60
N ALA A 825 -14.03 20.11 -28.06
CA ALA A 825 -13.45 20.93 -29.14
C ALA A 825 -14.10 20.69 -30.52
N THR A 826 -14.77 19.55 -30.72
CA THR A 826 -15.43 19.17 -31.98
C THR A 826 -16.93 19.39 -31.94
N TRP A 827 -17.49 19.79 -30.79
CA TRP A 827 -18.89 20.20 -30.69
C TRP A 827 -19.17 21.43 -31.56
N PRO A 828 -20.41 21.65 -32.01
CA PRO A 828 -20.76 22.90 -32.67
C PRO A 828 -20.45 24.09 -31.75
N GLY A 829 -19.60 25.01 -32.21
CA GLY A 829 -19.13 26.13 -31.39
C GLY A 829 -18.09 25.77 -30.33
N GLY A 830 -17.60 24.53 -30.29
CA GLY A 830 -16.51 24.11 -29.41
C GLY A 830 -15.18 24.82 -29.72
N ASP A 831 -15.00 25.24 -30.97
CA ASP A 831 -13.89 26.09 -31.40
C ASP A 831 -14.04 27.56 -30.93
N GLU A 832 -15.14 27.93 -30.28
CA GLU A 832 -15.28 29.25 -29.65
C GLU A 832 -14.65 29.32 -28.25
N LEU A 833 -14.27 28.17 -27.67
CA LEU A 833 -13.52 28.07 -26.43
C LEU A 833 -12.02 28.33 -26.66
N SER A 834 -11.35 28.91 -25.65
CA SER A 834 -9.91 29.15 -25.71
C SER A 834 -9.17 27.81 -25.75
N PRO A 835 -8.34 27.54 -26.78
CA PRO A 835 -7.62 26.27 -26.89
C PRO A 835 -6.46 26.14 -25.89
N ASN A 836 -6.09 27.24 -25.24
CA ASN A 836 -4.97 27.29 -24.29
C ASN A 836 -5.43 27.17 -22.84
N ALA A 837 -6.73 27.39 -22.58
CA ALA A 837 -7.33 27.22 -21.27
C ALA A 837 -7.83 25.77 -21.12
N PRO A 838 -7.51 25.08 -20.01
CA PRO A 838 -8.13 23.79 -19.72
C PRO A 838 -9.63 23.95 -19.42
N LEU A 839 -10.33 22.83 -19.28
CA LEU A 839 -11.62 22.82 -18.61
C LEU A 839 -11.40 22.64 -17.11
N TRP A 840 -12.34 23.10 -16.28
CA TRP A 840 -12.25 22.87 -14.83
C TRP A 840 -13.54 22.31 -14.24
N VAL A 841 -13.40 21.35 -13.33
CA VAL A 841 -14.47 20.87 -12.44
C VAL A 841 -14.04 21.09 -10.99
N TYR A 842 -14.99 21.47 -10.13
CA TYR A 842 -14.72 21.70 -8.73
C TYR A 842 -14.77 20.38 -7.95
N ASP A 843 -13.70 20.08 -7.21
CA ASP A 843 -13.64 18.98 -6.26
C ASP A 843 -13.96 19.52 -4.85
N PRO A 844 -15.11 19.13 -4.27
CA PRO A 844 -15.53 19.62 -2.95
C PRO A 844 -14.73 19.05 -1.79
N GLU A 845 -14.08 17.89 -1.94
CA GLU A 845 -13.37 17.21 -0.86
C GLU A 845 -12.03 17.90 -0.57
N THR A 846 -11.23 18.06 -1.62
CA THR A 846 -9.94 18.77 -1.52
C THR A 846 -10.07 20.28 -1.70
N ARG A 847 -11.31 20.75 -1.95
CA ARG A 847 -11.68 22.14 -2.20
C ARG A 847 -10.81 22.75 -3.29
N THR A 848 -10.73 22.12 -4.45
CA THR A 848 -9.82 22.54 -5.53
C THR A 848 -10.48 22.56 -6.90
N TRP A 849 -9.88 23.28 -7.84
CA TRP A 849 -10.27 23.22 -9.25
C TRP A 849 -9.42 22.17 -9.97
N VAL A 850 -10.05 21.11 -10.47
CA VAL A 850 -9.41 20.03 -11.22
C VAL A 850 -9.43 20.37 -12.70
N GLU A 851 -8.27 20.32 -13.34
CA GLU A 851 -8.10 20.61 -14.77
C GLU A 851 -8.40 19.41 -15.65
N ASP A 852 -8.89 19.69 -16.86
CA ASP A 852 -9.13 18.74 -17.95
C ASP A 852 -9.99 17.51 -17.57
N PRO A 853 -11.19 17.74 -16.98
CA PRO A 853 -12.17 16.67 -16.74
C PRO A 853 -12.54 15.95 -18.04
N VAL A 854 -12.67 14.62 -17.97
CA VAL A 854 -13.09 13.80 -19.12
C VAL A 854 -14.61 13.71 -19.27
N SER A 855 -15.35 13.88 -18.18
CA SER A 855 -16.82 13.81 -18.17
C SER A 855 -17.41 14.56 -16.98
N VAL A 856 -18.70 14.86 -17.04
CA VAL A 856 -19.50 15.38 -15.91
C VAL A 856 -20.83 14.63 -15.80
N ALA A 857 -21.18 14.20 -14.59
CA ALA A 857 -22.42 13.48 -14.30
C ALA A 857 -23.65 14.41 -14.40
N PRO A 858 -24.89 13.88 -14.38
CA PRO A 858 -26.08 14.70 -14.19
C PRO A 858 -25.93 15.62 -12.98
N TRP A 859 -26.56 16.79 -13.04
CA TRP A 859 -26.45 17.87 -12.05
C TRP A 859 -25.09 18.54 -11.91
N GLN A 860 -23.99 18.02 -12.48
CA GLN A 860 -22.66 18.62 -12.32
C GLN A 860 -22.40 19.76 -13.32
N ALA A 861 -21.68 20.78 -12.85
CA ALA A 861 -21.20 21.88 -13.69
C ALA A 861 -19.68 21.79 -13.92
N PHE A 862 -19.24 22.42 -15.00
CA PHE A 862 -17.84 22.61 -15.36
C PHE A 862 -17.63 24.03 -15.87
N ARG A 863 -16.38 24.45 -15.93
CA ARG A 863 -16.00 25.79 -16.36
C ARG A 863 -15.18 25.73 -17.63
N ALA A 864 -15.43 26.69 -18.51
CA ALA A 864 -14.67 26.90 -19.73
C ALA A 864 -14.34 28.38 -19.93
N LYS A 865 -13.29 28.68 -20.69
CA LYS A 865 -12.94 30.05 -21.09
C LYS A 865 -13.27 30.27 -22.56
N ALA A 866 -13.94 31.38 -22.88
CA ALA A 866 -14.20 31.76 -24.27
C ALA A 866 -12.97 32.43 -24.92
N LYS A 867 -12.85 32.32 -26.25
CA LYS A 867 -11.87 33.09 -27.04
C LYS A 867 -12.08 34.60 -26.88
N GLY A 868 -11.04 35.38 -27.21
CA GLY A 868 -11.02 36.85 -27.12
C GLY A 868 -12.20 37.55 -27.80
N PRO A 869 -12.30 38.89 -27.66
CA PRO A 869 -13.53 39.64 -27.91
C PRO A 869 -14.14 39.40 -29.31
N ARG A 870 -15.46 39.61 -29.40
CA ARG A 870 -16.29 39.25 -30.56
C ARG A 870 -15.64 39.56 -31.90
N VAL A 871 -15.39 38.53 -32.71
CA VAL A 871 -15.00 38.74 -34.11
C VAL A 871 -16.24 39.23 -34.86
N ASN A 872 -16.26 40.51 -35.23
CA ASN A 872 -17.32 41.16 -36.00
C ASN A 872 -18.68 41.34 -35.29
N GLY A 873 -18.76 41.17 -33.96
CA GLY A 873 -19.95 41.51 -33.16
C GLY A 873 -21.02 40.41 -33.00
N ASN A 874 -20.90 39.27 -33.67
CA ASN A 874 -21.78 38.12 -33.46
C ASN A 874 -21.54 37.48 -32.07
N PRO A 875 -22.58 36.97 -31.39
CA PRO A 875 -22.39 36.19 -30.17
C PRO A 875 -21.63 34.90 -30.49
N ARG A 876 -20.71 34.50 -29.60
CA ARG A 876 -20.12 33.17 -29.62
C ARG A 876 -21.11 32.23 -28.93
N VAL A 877 -21.42 31.10 -29.55
CA VAL A 877 -22.39 30.13 -29.03
C VAL A 877 -21.75 28.75 -29.08
N ILE A 878 -21.90 27.97 -28.02
CA ILE A 878 -21.57 26.55 -27.99
C ILE A 878 -22.86 25.74 -27.88
N THR A 879 -22.96 24.67 -28.67
CA THR A 879 -24.05 23.69 -28.55
C THR A 879 -23.53 22.50 -27.74
N ILE A 880 -24.20 22.18 -26.64
CA ILE A 880 -23.97 20.96 -25.86
C ILE A 880 -24.84 19.85 -26.48
N PRO A 881 -24.27 18.87 -27.20
CA PRO A 881 -25.05 17.92 -27.97
C PRO A 881 -25.45 16.70 -27.12
N PHE A 882 -26.69 16.23 -27.24
CA PHE A 882 -27.14 15.01 -26.56
C PHE A 882 -26.32 13.79 -26.99
N SER A 883 -25.82 13.78 -28.24
CA SER A 883 -24.96 12.69 -28.72
C SER A 883 -23.62 12.54 -28.00
N ALA A 884 -23.25 13.49 -27.13
CA ALA A 884 -22.07 13.39 -26.26
C ALA A 884 -22.36 12.69 -24.93
N THR A 885 -23.60 12.25 -24.67
CA THR A 885 -23.91 11.46 -23.46
C THR A 885 -23.48 10.01 -23.61
N GLN A 886 -23.17 9.39 -22.46
CA GLN A 886 -22.87 7.97 -22.37
C GLN A 886 -23.66 7.37 -21.18
N PRO A 887 -24.11 6.10 -21.29
CA PRO A 887 -24.61 5.38 -20.13
C PRO A 887 -23.54 5.35 -19.03
N ALA A 888 -23.94 5.44 -17.76
CA ALA A 888 -23.00 5.51 -16.63
C ALA A 888 -21.92 4.41 -16.66
N SER A 889 -22.26 3.20 -17.13
CA SER A 889 -21.36 2.04 -17.25
C SER A 889 -20.30 2.13 -18.37
N ALA A 890 -20.33 3.17 -19.20
CA ALA A 890 -19.43 3.33 -20.35
C ALA A 890 -18.44 4.50 -20.20
N ALA A 891 -18.56 5.29 -19.12
CA ALA A 891 -17.70 6.44 -18.85
C ALA A 891 -16.26 6.00 -18.57
N ARG A 892 -15.49 5.87 -19.64
CA ARG A 892 -14.08 5.53 -19.57
C ARG A 892 -13.32 6.66 -18.88
N SER A 893 -12.60 6.35 -17.80
CA SER A 893 -11.35 7.05 -17.49
C SER A 893 -10.30 6.62 -18.51
N ALA A 894 -10.43 7.12 -19.74
CA ALA A 894 -9.39 7.05 -20.74
C ALA A 894 -8.77 8.45 -20.85
N SER A 895 -7.52 8.59 -20.42
CA SER A 895 -6.67 9.72 -20.80
C SER A 895 -6.42 9.66 -22.32
N VAL A 896 -7.37 10.13 -23.10
CA VAL A 896 -7.12 10.49 -24.50
C VAL A 896 -6.93 11.99 -24.53
N ALA A 897 -5.66 12.36 -24.60
CA ALA A 897 -5.20 13.72 -24.80
C ALA A 897 -6.04 14.47 -25.84
N ARG A 898 -6.50 15.67 -25.47
CA ARG A 898 -6.63 16.74 -26.46
C ARG A 898 -5.25 16.92 -27.07
N SER A 899 -5.06 16.43 -28.30
CA SER A 899 -3.96 16.78 -29.21
C SER A 899 -2.56 16.84 -28.57
N ALA A 900 -1.75 15.76 -28.70
CA ALA A 900 -0.29 15.72 -28.49
C ALA A 900 0.23 16.87 -27.60
N GLU A 901 -0.06 16.78 -26.31
CA GLU A 901 0.06 17.92 -25.42
C GLU A 901 1.52 18.36 -25.35
N ALA A 902 1.75 19.65 -25.58
CA ALA A 902 3.07 20.24 -25.45
C ALA A 902 3.59 20.00 -24.02
N PRO A 903 4.90 19.83 -23.79
CA PRO A 903 5.45 19.55 -22.46
C PRO A 903 4.90 20.52 -21.40
N ARG A 904 4.53 20.03 -20.22
CA ARG A 904 3.78 20.79 -19.21
C ARG A 904 4.33 20.54 -17.80
N LEU A 905 4.89 21.55 -17.15
CA LEU A 905 5.22 21.49 -15.72
C LEU A 905 4.00 21.87 -14.89
N ALA A 906 3.32 20.89 -14.28
CA ALA A 906 2.18 21.12 -13.39
C ALA A 906 2.62 21.09 -11.92
N PHE A 907 2.18 22.08 -11.14
CA PHE A 907 2.43 22.16 -9.71
C PHE A 907 1.14 21.88 -8.93
N SER A 908 1.27 21.13 -7.85
CA SER A 908 0.21 20.94 -6.86
C SER A 908 0.68 21.35 -5.47
N LEU A 909 -0.08 22.20 -4.81
CA LEU A 909 0.11 22.55 -3.40
C LEU A 909 -0.86 21.71 -2.56
N SER A 910 -0.38 21.06 -1.51
CA SER A 910 -1.20 20.28 -0.58
C SER A 910 -0.85 20.56 0.88
N GLY A 911 -1.86 20.56 1.74
CA GLY A 911 -1.73 20.68 3.19
C GLY A 911 -3.02 20.25 3.89
N VAL A 912 -3.19 20.66 5.14
CA VAL A 912 -4.43 20.43 5.90
C VAL A 912 -4.97 21.74 6.50
N ASP A 913 -6.28 21.80 6.67
CA ASP A 913 -6.93 22.85 7.46
C ASP A 913 -6.65 22.68 8.96
N ALA A 914 -7.09 23.65 9.79
CA ALA A 914 -6.85 23.62 11.24
C ALA A 914 -7.52 22.42 11.95
N GLU A 915 -8.49 21.79 11.28
CA GLU A 915 -9.22 20.61 11.73
C GLU A 915 -8.59 19.30 11.21
N GLY A 916 -7.44 19.38 10.53
CA GLY A 916 -6.65 18.22 10.07
C GLY A 916 -7.10 17.65 8.73
N ALA A 917 -7.97 18.34 8.01
CA ALA A 917 -8.59 17.81 6.81
C ALA A 917 -8.01 18.44 5.53
N PRO A 918 -8.03 17.73 4.39
CA PRO A 918 -7.16 18.07 3.26
C PRO A 918 -7.55 19.38 2.60
N VAL A 919 -6.54 20.16 2.20
CA VAL A 919 -6.67 21.31 1.30
C VAL A 919 -5.65 21.18 0.16
N ALA A 920 -6.07 21.45 -1.07
CA ALA A 920 -5.20 21.38 -2.23
C ALA A 920 -5.44 22.50 -3.25
N ASP A 921 -4.40 22.85 -3.99
CA ASP A 921 -4.47 23.67 -5.20
C ASP A 921 -3.70 23.01 -6.34
N ARG A 922 -4.39 22.75 -7.45
CA ARG A 922 -3.87 22.07 -8.65
C ARG A 922 -3.87 22.96 -9.90
N ALA A 923 -4.08 24.27 -9.74
CA ALA A 923 -4.29 25.19 -10.86
C ALA A 923 -3.05 26.04 -11.18
N LEU A 924 -1.82 25.53 -10.99
CA LEU A 924 -0.61 26.16 -11.50
C LEU A 924 0.05 25.20 -12.48
N SER A 925 0.04 25.53 -13.77
CA SER A 925 0.75 24.77 -14.79
C SER A 925 1.48 25.69 -15.75
N ILE A 926 2.62 25.21 -16.27
CA ILE A 926 3.45 25.91 -17.26
C ILE A 926 3.56 25.02 -18.47
N ARG A 927 2.99 25.45 -19.60
CA ARG A 927 3.04 24.73 -20.87
C ARG A 927 4.14 25.31 -21.77
N PHE A 928 4.93 24.44 -22.39
CA PHE A 928 6.04 24.79 -23.27
C PHE A 928 5.64 24.59 -24.73
N VAL A 929 5.37 25.68 -25.46
CA VAL A 929 4.88 25.63 -26.84
C VAL A 929 5.90 26.22 -27.82
N ASP A 930 6.31 25.45 -28.82
CA ASP A 930 7.20 25.92 -29.88
C ASP A 930 6.54 27.04 -30.72
N GLY A 931 7.27 28.14 -30.93
CA GLY A 931 6.80 29.26 -31.75
C GLY A 931 5.82 30.22 -31.06
N ALA A 932 5.70 30.17 -29.72
CA ALA A 932 5.03 31.22 -28.96
C ALA A 932 5.63 32.59 -29.32
N SER A 933 4.81 33.52 -29.82
CA SER A 933 5.25 34.86 -30.24
C SER A 933 4.51 35.93 -29.45
N ALA A 934 5.08 37.13 -29.33
CA ALA A 934 4.50 38.27 -28.60
C ALA A 934 3.18 38.81 -29.17
N ALA A 935 2.62 38.15 -30.19
CA ALA A 935 1.31 38.41 -30.78
C ALA A 935 0.26 37.34 -30.41
N PHE A 936 0.62 36.31 -29.64
CA PHE A 936 -0.35 35.47 -28.96
C PHE A 936 -1.00 36.28 -27.84
N ASP A 937 -2.33 36.26 -27.83
CA ASP A 937 -3.27 37.18 -27.18
C ASP A 937 -2.84 37.61 -25.76
N ALA A 938 -2.46 38.88 -25.61
CA ALA A 938 -2.05 39.49 -24.34
C ALA A 938 -3.17 39.47 -23.27
N ASP A 939 -4.40 39.12 -23.68
CA ASP A 939 -5.56 38.99 -22.81
C ASP A 939 -5.72 37.55 -22.25
N GLU A 940 -4.79 36.61 -22.52
CA GLU A 940 -4.86 35.23 -22.00
C GLU A 940 -4.35 35.06 -20.55
N ASP A 941 -3.67 36.08 -20.01
CA ASP A 941 -3.27 36.15 -18.59
C ASP A 941 -4.52 36.31 -17.72
N THR A 942 -4.91 35.26 -17.00
CA THR A 942 -6.12 35.29 -16.16
C THR A 942 -5.79 35.32 -14.68
N PRO A 943 -6.59 36.05 -13.88
CA PRO A 943 -6.51 35.97 -12.42
C PRO A 943 -6.59 34.51 -11.95
N LYS A 944 -5.82 34.19 -10.91
CA LYS A 944 -5.83 32.88 -10.26
C LYS A 944 -7.21 32.62 -9.66
N PHE A 945 -7.70 31.40 -9.82
CA PHE A 945 -8.95 31.03 -9.17
C PHE A 945 -8.77 30.89 -7.68
N GLN A 946 -9.70 31.51 -6.98
CA GLN A 946 -9.88 31.32 -5.58
C GLN A 946 -10.76 30.10 -5.34
N VAL A 947 -10.34 29.26 -4.41
CA VAL A 947 -11.16 28.23 -3.79
C VAL A 947 -12.25 28.93 -2.97
N PRO A 948 -13.53 28.69 -3.25
CA PRO A 948 -14.63 29.27 -2.48
C PRO A 948 -14.79 28.48 -1.18
N ALA A 949 -13.99 28.75 -0.15
CA ALA A 949 -14.06 28.05 1.13
C ALA A 949 -13.65 28.95 2.31
N GLU A 950 -14.02 28.54 3.53
CA GLU A 950 -13.57 29.18 4.77
C GLU A 950 -12.04 29.07 4.93
N ALA A 951 -11.51 27.90 4.60
CA ALA A 951 -10.10 27.59 4.59
C ALA A 951 -9.64 27.12 3.20
N TYR A 952 -8.52 27.66 2.72
CA TYR A 952 -7.90 27.29 1.45
C TYR A 952 -6.41 27.59 1.44
N ALA A 953 -5.69 26.94 0.52
CA ALA A 953 -4.35 27.33 0.14
C ALA A 953 -4.24 27.39 -1.38
N GLN A 954 -3.54 28.39 -1.91
CA GLN A 954 -3.34 28.57 -3.34
C GLN A 954 -1.92 28.99 -3.65
N ILE A 955 -1.43 28.50 -4.79
CA ILE A 955 -0.18 28.90 -5.42
C ILE A 955 -0.45 29.48 -6.80
N GLY A 956 0.23 30.57 -7.12
CA GLY A 956 0.06 31.27 -8.39
C GLY A 956 1.25 32.16 -8.71
N VAL A 957 1.26 32.67 -9.93
CA VAL A 957 2.30 33.59 -10.41
C VAL A 957 1.95 35.00 -9.96
N ARG A 958 2.91 35.71 -9.36
CA ARG A 958 2.74 37.13 -9.00
C ARG A 958 3.36 38.03 -10.06
N ALA A 959 2.52 38.68 -10.87
CA ALA A 959 2.98 39.57 -11.95
C ALA A 959 2.23 40.91 -11.92
N GLY A 960 2.98 42.03 -11.89
CA GLY A 960 2.39 43.38 -11.88
C GLY A 960 1.43 43.64 -10.70
N GLY A 961 1.64 42.96 -9.57
CA GLY A 961 0.75 43.00 -8.39
C GLY A 961 -0.50 42.11 -8.49
N ARG A 962 -0.67 41.36 -9.58
CA ARG A 962 -1.80 40.42 -9.79
C ARG A 962 -1.36 38.99 -9.52
N PHE A 963 -2.30 38.17 -9.05
CA PHE A 963 -2.14 36.73 -8.90
C PHE A 963 -2.72 36.04 -10.13
N LEU A 964 -1.89 35.34 -10.89
CA LEU A 964 -2.28 34.70 -12.14
C LEU A 964 -2.34 33.19 -11.97
N GLY A 965 -3.39 32.57 -12.51
CA GLY A 965 -3.55 31.11 -12.58
C GLY A 965 -3.19 30.53 -13.94
N HIS A 966 -3.12 31.37 -14.97
CA HIS A 966 -2.75 30.99 -16.33
C HIS A 966 -2.03 32.16 -16.99
N ASP A 967 -0.94 31.88 -17.71
CA ASP A 967 0.00 32.87 -18.26
C ASP A 967 0.64 32.32 -19.55
N VAL A 968 0.73 33.14 -20.61
CA VAL A 968 1.31 32.73 -21.91
C VAL A 968 2.30 33.77 -22.41
N ARG A 969 3.59 33.41 -22.49
CA ARG A 969 4.66 34.35 -22.89
C ARG A 969 5.74 33.70 -23.76
N PRO A 970 6.33 34.42 -24.73
CA PRO A 970 7.58 34.00 -25.33
C PRO A 970 8.73 34.13 -24.32
N PHE A 971 9.62 33.14 -24.23
CA PHE A 971 10.78 33.20 -23.35
C PHE A 971 12.02 32.54 -23.98
N ALA A 972 13.20 33.02 -23.59
CA ALA A 972 14.49 32.35 -23.84
C ALA A 972 15.11 31.84 -22.52
N ALA A 973 14.93 32.65 -21.47
CA ALA A 973 15.04 32.30 -20.06
C ALA A 973 13.96 33.09 -19.30
N ALA A 974 13.51 32.61 -18.14
CA ALA A 974 12.47 33.25 -17.34
C ALA A 974 12.72 33.09 -15.84
N GLU A 975 12.38 34.10 -15.04
CA GLU A 975 12.22 33.99 -13.59
C GLU A 975 10.76 34.26 -13.26
N ILE A 976 10.10 33.27 -12.66
CA ILE A 976 8.66 33.32 -12.38
C ILE A 976 8.49 33.29 -10.85
N PRO A 977 8.12 34.42 -10.22
CA PRO A 977 7.87 34.46 -8.78
C PRO A 977 6.56 33.74 -8.47
N LEU A 978 6.66 32.77 -7.56
CA LEU A 978 5.53 32.01 -7.05
C LEU A 978 5.20 32.50 -5.65
N ALA A 979 3.97 32.97 -5.52
CA ALA A 979 3.43 33.40 -4.24
C ALA A 979 2.37 32.39 -3.77
N ILE A 980 2.26 32.26 -2.46
CA ILE A 980 1.32 31.35 -1.82
C ILE A 980 0.44 32.15 -0.87
N GLU A 981 -0.87 32.01 -1.04
CA GLU A 981 -1.83 32.48 -0.06
C GLU A 981 -2.45 31.28 0.64
N ALA A 982 -2.34 31.25 1.97
CA ALA A 982 -2.93 30.22 2.81
C ALA A 982 -3.83 30.88 3.85
N ARG A 983 -5.02 30.32 4.08
CA ARG A 983 -6.04 30.84 4.97
C ARG A 983 -6.73 29.69 5.69
N GLY A 984 -6.85 29.78 7.01
CA GLY A 984 -7.55 28.77 7.82
C GLY A 984 -6.86 27.40 7.83
N THR A 985 -5.58 27.36 7.46
CA THR A 985 -4.79 26.13 7.34
C THR A 985 -3.71 26.04 8.40
N GLU A 986 -3.13 24.85 8.56
CA GLU A 986 -1.81 24.71 9.17
C GLU A 986 -0.73 25.45 8.36
N SER A 987 0.46 25.64 8.96
CA SER A 987 1.56 26.37 8.32
C SER A 987 2.34 25.53 7.32
N ARG A 988 2.33 24.20 7.46
CA ARG A 988 3.18 23.29 6.71
C ARG A 988 2.47 22.78 5.46
N PHE A 989 3.12 22.95 4.32
CA PHE A 989 2.62 22.54 3.01
C PHE A 989 3.66 21.72 2.26
N THR A 990 3.19 20.97 1.27
CA THR A 990 4.02 20.31 0.27
C THR A 990 3.65 20.84 -1.11
N LEU A 991 4.63 21.33 -1.85
CA LEU A 991 4.53 21.64 -3.26
C LEU A 991 5.11 20.45 -4.03
N ARG A 992 4.34 19.86 -4.94
CA ARG A 992 4.75 18.76 -5.82
C ARG A 992 4.67 19.18 -7.28
N TRP A 993 5.44 18.52 -8.14
CA TRP A 993 5.39 18.71 -9.58
C TRP A 993 5.81 17.45 -10.33
N ASP A 994 5.40 17.36 -11.60
CA ASP A 994 5.85 16.31 -12.52
C ASP A 994 7.22 16.69 -13.12
N ALA A 995 8.26 15.95 -12.73
CA ALA A 995 9.63 16.17 -13.17
C ALA A 995 9.88 15.72 -14.63
N ASP A 996 9.06 14.80 -15.15
CA ASP A 996 9.24 14.17 -16.46
C ASP A 996 8.61 14.98 -17.60
N ALA A 997 7.69 15.89 -17.26
CA ALA A 997 6.96 16.69 -18.23
C ALA A 997 7.74 17.91 -18.78
N LEU A 998 9.05 17.99 -18.53
CA LEU A 998 9.92 19.10 -18.97
C LEU A 998 10.65 18.83 -20.30
N PRO A 999 10.67 19.79 -21.26
CA PRO A 999 11.40 19.63 -22.53
C PRO A 999 12.87 19.27 -22.32
N ALA A 1000 13.38 18.24 -22.99
CA ALA A 1000 14.76 17.78 -22.79
C ALA A 1000 15.81 18.89 -22.94
N GLY A 1001 16.75 18.97 -22.00
CA GLY A 1001 17.87 19.92 -22.03
C GLY A 1001 17.54 21.35 -21.57
N LEU A 1002 16.29 21.65 -21.22
CA LEU A 1002 15.92 22.92 -20.61
C LEU A 1002 16.17 22.87 -19.08
N PRO A 1003 17.12 23.64 -18.52
CA PRO A 1003 17.34 23.70 -17.07
C PRO A 1003 16.20 24.47 -16.42
N VAL A 1004 15.65 23.91 -15.34
CA VAL A 1004 14.61 24.56 -14.54
C VAL A 1004 14.98 24.37 -13.06
N VAL A 1005 14.97 25.47 -12.29
CA VAL A 1005 15.38 25.48 -10.88
C VAL A 1005 14.32 26.21 -10.06
N LEU A 1006 13.81 25.58 -9.02
CA LEU A 1006 12.94 26.19 -8.02
C LEU A 1006 13.79 26.73 -6.88
N VAL A 1007 13.81 28.04 -6.69
CA VAL A 1007 14.57 28.71 -5.63
C VAL A 1007 13.64 29.05 -4.48
N ASP A 1008 13.95 28.53 -3.29
CA ASP A 1008 13.27 28.90 -2.04
C ASP A 1008 13.81 30.24 -1.52
N LEU A 1009 12.96 31.26 -1.48
CA LEU A 1009 13.34 32.62 -1.09
C LEU A 1009 13.66 32.78 0.39
N VAL A 1010 13.19 31.87 1.26
CA VAL A 1010 13.44 31.96 2.72
C VAL A 1010 14.73 31.25 3.09
N THR A 1011 14.97 30.07 2.51
CA THR A 1011 16.17 29.26 2.84
C THR A 1011 17.35 29.55 1.92
N GLY A 1012 17.10 30.15 0.74
CA GLY A 1012 18.10 30.30 -0.32
C GLY A 1012 18.41 29.00 -1.06
N ARG A 1013 17.68 27.91 -0.79
CA ARG A 1013 17.92 26.60 -1.39
C ARG A 1013 17.47 26.60 -2.85
N GLU A 1014 18.36 26.18 -3.75
CA GLU A 1014 18.03 25.92 -5.15
C GLU A 1014 17.72 24.43 -5.34
N ILE A 1015 16.60 24.14 -6.01
CA ILE A 1015 16.10 22.79 -6.27
C ILE A 1015 16.01 22.60 -7.77
N ASP A 1016 16.80 21.68 -8.33
CA ASP A 1016 16.62 21.26 -9.72
C ASP A 1016 15.32 20.45 -9.81
N VAL A 1017 14.34 20.95 -10.56
CA VAL A 1017 13.01 20.35 -10.64
C VAL A 1017 13.01 19.02 -11.40
N ARG A 1018 14.12 18.62 -12.02
CA ARG A 1018 14.28 17.29 -12.63
C ARG A 1018 14.80 16.25 -11.65
N THR A 1019 15.54 16.65 -10.62
CA THR A 1019 16.15 15.72 -9.66
C THR A 1019 15.29 15.56 -8.40
N GLN A 1020 14.34 16.46 -8.20
CA GLN A 1020 13.35 16.40 -7.14
C GLN A 1020 11.97 16.70 -7.72
N SER A 1021 10.92 16.08 -7.19
CA SER A 1021 9.52 16.27 -7.62
C SER A 1021 8.64 16.90 -6.54
N SER A 1022 9.21 17.24 -5.37
CA SER A 1022 8.45 17.87 -4.29
C SER A 1022 9.32 18.64 -3.30
N VAL A 1023 8.72 19.57 -2.56
CA VAL A 1023 9.34 20.27 -1.43
C VAL A 1023 8.30 20.57 -0.36
N SER A 1024 8.64 20.27 0.89
CA SER A 1024 7.83 20.66 2.05
C SER A 1024 8.38 21.92 2.69
N PHE A 1025 7.49 22.81 3.11
CA PHE A 1025 7.85 24.12 3.64
C PHE A 1025 6.75 24.71 4.51
N ASP A 1026 7.13 25.70 5.32
CA ASP A 1026 6.18 26.52 6.07
C ASP A 1026 5.85 27.82 5.33
N VAL A 1027 4.59 28.22 5.39
CA VAL A 1027 4.10 29.52 4.92
C VAL A 1027 3.25 30.17 6.01
N ARG A 1028 3.21 31.50 6.01
CA ARG A 1028 2.29 32.25 6.86
C ARG A 1028 0.85 31.97 6.43
N THR A 1029 0.03 31.53 7.38
CA THR A 1029 -1.41 31.35 7.21
C THR A 1029 -2.19 32.58 7.73
N LEU A 1030 -3.30 32.93 7.06
CA LEU A 1030 -4.27 33.94 7.47
C LEU A 1030 -5.42 33.28 8.26
N GLU A 1031 -6.17 34.05 9.04
CA GLU A 1031 -7.37 33.52 9.72
C GLU A 1031 -8.44 33.06 8.72
N ALA A 1032 -9.08 31.92 8.99
CA ALA A 1032 -10.20 31.39 8.21
C ALA A 1032 -11.29 32.45 8.02
N PHE A 1033 -11.99 32.41 6.88
CA PHE A 1033 -13.23 33.17 6.76
C PHE A 1033 -14.28 32.58 7.70
N THR A 1034 -15.12 33.45 8.25
CA THR A 1034 -16.24 33.05 9.10
C THR A 1034 -17.52 33.01 8.25
N ASP A 1035 -18.48 33.89 8.50
CA ASP A 1035 -19.84 33.76 7.95
C ASP A 1035 -19.97 34.27 6.49
N VAL A 1036 -18.95 34.97 5.98
CA VAL A 1036 -18.99 35.65 4.66
C VAL A 1036 -17.78 35.22 3.85
N ILE A 1037 -17.95 34.15 3.07
CA ILE A 1037 -16.97 33.71 2.08
C ILE A 1037 -17.07 34.63 0.85
N PRO A 1038 -15.95 35.02 0.21
CA PRO A 1038 -15.97 35.88 -0.96
C PRO A 1038 -16.90 35.39 -2.08
N ALA A 1039 -17.64 36.32 -2.69
CA ALA A 1039 -18.48 36.05 -3.86
C ALA A 1039 -17.67 35.95 -5.18
N SER A 1040 -16.40 36.37 -5.15
CA SER A 1040 -15.45 36.26 -6.25
C SER A 1040 -14.73 34.91 -6.19
N ASP A 1041 -14.66 34.22 -7.32
CA ASP A 1041 -13.81 33.02 -7.48
C ASP A 1041 -12.42 33.38 -8.01
N PHE A 1042 -11.99 34.63 -7.86
CA PHE A 1042 -10.65 35.08 -8.21
C PHE A 1042 -9.92 35.60 -7.00
N ALA A 1043 -8.69 35.13 -6.84
CA ALA A 1043 -7.84 35.45 -5.72
C ALA A 1043 -7.23 36.83 -5.88
N ASP A 1044 -7.32 37.63 -4.81
CA ASP A 1044 -6.57 38.86 -4.66
C ASP A 1044 -5.21 38.53 -4.04
N GLY A 1045 -4.19 38.39 -4.89
CA GLY A 1045 -2.83 38.10 -4.43
C GLY A 1045 -2.19 39.19 -3.60
N ALA A 1046 -2.86 40.25 -3.17
CA ALA A 1046 -2.28 41.28 -2.32
C ALA A 1046 -1.71 40.73 -1.00
N ASN A 1047 -2.28 39.65 -0.45
CA ASN A 1047 -1.83 39.06 0.82
C ASN A 1047 -0.98 37.79 0.67
N ALA A 1048 -0.76 37.30 -0.55
CA ALA A 1048 0.08 36.13 -0.77
C ALA A 1048 1.53 36.37 -0.30
N THR A 1049 2.19 35.32 0.16
CA THR A 1049 3.60 35.36 0.58
C THR A 1049 4.46 34.87 -0.58
N ASP A 1050 5.42 35.69 -1.01
CA ASP A 1050 6.42 35.24 -1.99
C ASP A 1050 7.26 34.14 -1.37
N ARG A 1051 7.24 32.96 -2.00
CA ARG A 1051 7.85 31.76 -1.42
C ARG A 1051 8.94 31.19 -2.32
N PHE A 1052 8.67 31.11 -3.62
CA PHE A 1052 9.62 30.54 -4.57
C PHE A 1052 9.85 31.46 -5.77
N VAL A 1053 10.98 31.28 -6.44
CA VAL A 1053 11.20 31.77 -7.80
C VAL A 1053 11.55 30.58 -8.67
N LEU A 1054 10.77 30.35 -9.72
CA LEU A 1054 11.07 29.34 -10.73
C LEU A 1054 11.94 29.96 -11.82
N ARG A 1055 13.19 29.50 -11.93
CA ARG A 1055 14.15 29.90 -12.97
C ARG A 1055 14.14 28.90 -14.11
N ILE A 1056 13.98 29.37 -15.34
CA ILE A 1056 13.94 28.55 -16.56
C ILE A 1056 15.04 29.05 -17.50
N GLY A 1057 15.88 28.15 -18.03
CA GLY A 1057 16.88 28.46 -19.06
C GLY A 1057 18.24 28.94 -18.56
N THR A 1058 18.45 29.07 -17.25
CA THR A 1058 19.74 29.43 -16.62
C THR A 1058 20.26 28.28 -15.75
N SER A 1059 21.51 27.84 -15.94
CA SER A 1059 22.15 26.82 -15.10
C SER A 1059 22.53 27.37 -13.72
N ALA A 1060 22.36 26.57 -12.67
CA ALA A 1060 22.88 26.87 -11.33
C ALA A 1060 24.41 27.08 -11.40
N SER A 1061 24.87 28.33 -11.28
CA SER A 1061 26.31 28.60 -11.21
C SER A 1061 26.78 28.45 -9.77
N ALA A 1062 27.81 27.63 -9.59
CA ALA A 1062 28.61 27.60 -8.38
C ALA A 1062 29.00 29.03 -7.94
N GLU A 1063 28.79 29.31 -6.65
CA GLU A 1063 29.51 30.35 -5.93
C GLU A 1063 29.18 31.82 -6.31
N ALA A 1064 27.93 32.24 -6.18
CA ALA A 1064 27.58 33.66 -6.07
C ALA A 1064 26.82 33.91 -4.75
N ALA A 1065 27.33 34.85 -3.95
CA ALA A 1065 26.73 35.25 -2.67
C ALA A 1065 25.31 35.78 -2.86
N ILE A 1066 24.44 35.44 -1.91
CA ILE A 1066 23.08 35.99 -1.76
C ILE A 1066 23.19 37.51 -1.81
N THR A 1067 22.65 38.09 -2.88
CA THR A 1067 22.39 39.52 -2.98
C THR A 1067 20.88 39.67 -3.00
N GLU A 1068 20.33 40.65 -2.29
CA GLU A 1068 18.96 41.12 -2.56
C GLU A 1068 18.87 41.36 -4.08
N VAL A 1069 18.09 40.53 -4.76
CA VAL A 1069 17.81 40.76 -6.18
C VAL A 1069 16.87 41.95 -6.19
N GLU A 1070 17.37 43.11 -6.61
CA GLU A 1070 16.48 44.15 -7.12
C GLU A 1070 15.64 43.48 -8.20
N LEU A 1071 14.33 43.39 -7.94
CA LEU A 1071 13.35 43.01 -8.94
C LEU A 1071 13.68 43.80 -10.20
N THR A 1072 14.18 43.11 -11.23
CA THR A 1072 14.20 43.74 -12.54
C THR A 1072 12.76 44.06 -12.83
N ALA A 1073 12.47 45.37 -12.97
CA ALA A 1073 11.19 45.79 -13.47
C ALA A 1073 10.89 44.91 -14.68
N ILE A 1074 9.67 44.36 -14.73
CA ILE A 1074 9.08 43.72 -15.90
C ILE A 1074 9.72 44.36 -17.11
N ALA A 1075 10.45 43.59 -17.94
CA ALA A 1075 10.94 44.12 -19.21
C ALA A 1075 9.74 44.82 -19.81
N PRO A 1076 9.75 46.18 -19.93
CA PRO A 1076 8.54 46.90 -20.29
C PRO A 1076 8.03 46.24 -21.54
N ASN A 1077 6.74 45.88 -21.50
CA ASN A 1077 6.05 45.39 -22.68
C ASN A 1077 6.50 46.30 -23.85
N PRO A 1078 7.13 45.76 -24.91
CA PRO A 1078 7.64 46.60 -25.99
C PRO A 1078 6.53 47.41 -26.69
N SER A 1079 5.26 47.27 -26.31
CA SER A 1079 4.12 47.99 -26.89
C SER A 1079 3.87 49.41 -26.33
N THR A 1080 4.87 50.08 -25.74
CA THR A 1080 4.89 51.55 -25.74
C THR A 1080 5.96 52.10 -26.70
N GLY A 1081 6.02 51.52 -27.90
CA GLY A 1081 6.87 52.00 -29.00
C GLY A 1081 7.24 50.91 -29.99
#